data_AF-A0AAD8Z559-F1
#
_entry.id   AF-A0AAD8Z559-F1
#
_cell.length_a   1.000
_cell.length_b   1.000
_cell.length_c   1.000
_cell.angle_alpha   90.00
_cell.angle_beta   90.00
_cell.angle_gamma   90.00
#
_symmetry.space_group_name_H-M   'P 1'
#
loop_
_entity.id
_entity.type
_entity.pdbx_description
1 polymer ?
#
loop_
_entity_poly.entity_id
_entity_poly.type
_entity_poly.pdbx_seq_one_letter_code
_entity_poly.pdbx_strand_id
1 'polypeptide(L)'
;VVLVEALVALGSSVLTLVAMPNFDVLTNVMLLNGVATLSAVLQVVANSLGHGQRRFTMISVASVIFLIAGYIVFAINYMKDGGMSKGLFVGLAIGGTTLVSLSWWENYAMLFHIVFFNNTIRDIKKSRNLVSILASLVRIAVTAIVLGLYVKISKQEWSSVLNVPTSTKTLVLSLFFIQVLSSALCRWMTVMACKMHAVRRSFAIPMIFVSPAVLVAFVLAVWISYWNFHPNTPLCSSTLEVQFNVIFTNSSGITFSDYVTGFFGEYINNKFTEFLNSIELPCNAIIMQNLNTLASNYSGTFAEYCNIFERFNISDLTVMNNLLIDLTQEVCIQSVYTGSSVSGYVLLSISLICWWFGLVLCTFYIWFFSIHRIERTKDMFVRNLYEAAFIDQSMLLNTRFEVLHNTGHHSREMELMHINLCATMWHETYDEMIKMIISMFRLDKFRPKKCQFNDVTFESHIYFDDAFLKKDNERHVNEYAETLVEVIREIYILFTNEGGSMFEKKKQLPDQKIIKTPYGCRLQYTLPKGNTLFIHFKDKKCIRHKKRWSQKEKENTYILALDGDTDFQPSAVMLLVDRLRMYPEVGAACGRIHPTGTGPMVWYQKFEYAVGHWLQKTAEHVFGCVLCSPGCFSLFRAAALMDDNVMKRYTTKPSEAIHYVQYDQGEDRWLCTLLLQQGWRVEYSAASDSYTNAPQEFKEFYNQRRRWGPSTMANTLDLLSSGTLTAQRNKSISRLYILFQIGAMASSLLGPATVCLMIAGCFSFIFKMNPNLALVLAIVPPAVYMSLCFYLGQGKSDLQISIAAFMSIFYAFLMTASILSIIGDMVMEGTFLTPTGIFFVGISAMYVITAILHPNEFHLIIYGLLYIISIPSGYLLLSIYSMVNMNNVSWGTRESGSQGNSANTHQKNVKCQKLLNVCGYNLEIQLSQDVKVRSTTPLTPAQEDAPRKDEAQAAASKGEERLRNLM
;
A
#
# COMPACT_ATOMS: atom_id res chain seq x y z
N VAL A 1 -30.70 24.07 7.45
CA VAL A 1 -29.23 24.02 7.26
C VAL A 1 -28.60 25.39 7.42
N VAL A 2 -28.92 26.38 6.58
CA VAL A 2 -28.32 27.72 6.63
C VAL A 2 -28.42 28.38 8.02
N LEU A 3 -29.57 28.28 8.70
CA LEU A 3 -29.75 28.77 10.06
C LEU A 3 -28.78 28.09 11.06
N VAL A 4 -28.60 26.77 10.96
CA VAL A 4 -27.69 26.02 11.83
C VAL A 4 -26.25 26.43 11.56
N GLU A 5 -25.88 26.59 10.28
CA GLU A 5 -24.55 27.06 9.88
C GLU A 5 -24.28 28.50 10.34
N ALA A 6 -25.30 29.37 10.38
CA ALA A 6 -25.18 30.71 10.95
C ALA A 6 -24.95 30.68 12.47
N LEU A 7 -25.65 29.80 13.20
CA LEU A 7 -25.46 29.61 14.65
C LEU A 7 -24.07 29.04 14.97
N VAL A 8 -23.61 28.06 14.18
CA VAL A 8 -22.25 27.52 14.29
C VAL A 8 -21.21 28.60 14.01
N ALA A 9 -21.39 29.41 12.96
CA ALA A 9 -20.48 30.51 12.62
C ALA A 9 -20.45 31.58 13.71
N LEU A 10 -21.60 31.90 14.31
CA LEU A 10 -21.71 32.81 15.43
C LEU A 10 -20.94 32.26 16.64
N GLY A 11 -21.17 30.98 16.98
CA GLY A 11 -20.48 30.29 18.07
C GLY A 11 -18.96 30.26 17.88
N SER A 12 -18.49 29.89 16.69
CA SER A 12 -17.05 29.81 16.40
C SER A 12 -16.39 31.19 16.40
N SER A 13 -17.04 32.21 15.84
CA SER A 13 -16.51 33.57 15.79
C SER A 13 -16.49 34.22 17.18
N VAL A 14 -17.53 34.05 17.99
CA VAL A 14 -17.56 34.54 19.38
C VAL A 14 -16.53 33.82 20.24
N LEU A 15 -16.41 32.49 20.09
CA LEU A 15 -15.43 31.71 20.82
C LEU A 15 -14.00 32.16 20.49
N THR A 16 -13.65 32.24 19.22
CA THR A 16 -12.27 32.52 18.78
C THR A 16 -11.86 33.99 18.86
N LEU A 17 -12.76 34.93 18.52
CA LEU A 17 -12.42 36.36 18.47
C LEU A 17 -12.67 37.08 19.80
N VAL A 18 -13.62 36.61 20.61
CA VAL A 18 -14.08 37.34 21.80
C VAL A 18 -13.72 36.60 23.09
N ALA A 19 -13.92 35.30 23.17
CA ALA A 19 -13.72 34.55 24.42
C ALA A 19 -12.27 34.08 24.60
N MET A 20 -11.70 33.35 23.63
CA MET A 20 -10.36 32.74 23.70
C MET A 20 -9.21 33.70 24.02
N PRO A 21 -9.17 34.94 23.50
CA PRO A 21 -8.09 35.89 23.84
C PRO A 21 -8.02 36.27 25.32
N ASN A 22 -9.06 35.96 26.11
CA ASN A 22 -9.10 36.23 27.55
C ASN A 22 -8.70 35.02 28.41
N PHE A 23 -8.34 33.90 27.79
CA PHE A 23 -7.88 32.68 28.46
C PHE A 23 -6.49 32.31 27.97
N ASP A 24 -5.73 31.57 28.79
CA ASP A 24 -4.42 31.07 28.41
C ASP A 24 -4.49 29.98 27.32
N VAL A 25 -3.38 29.80 26.58
CA VAL A 25 -3.25 28.76 25.55
C VAL A 25 -3.65 27.36 26.04
N LEU A 26 -3.32 26.97 27.28
CA LEU A 26 -3.60 25.63 27.81
C LEU A 26 -5.11 25.39 27.98
N THR A 27 -5.80 26.35 28.58
CA THR A 27 -7.26 26.38 28.72
C THR A 27 -7.91 26.38 27.34
N ASN A 28 -7.42 27.19 26.40
CA ASN A 28 -7.97 27.29 25.05
C ASN A 28 -7.85 25.98 24.25
N VAL A 29 -6.70 25.31 24.27
CA VAL A 29 -6.48 24.03 23.56
C VAL A 29 -7.46 22.95 24.03
N MET A 30 -7.77 22.90 25.32
CA MET A 30 -8.63 21.85 25.89
C MET A 30 -10.11 22.21 25.90
N LEU A 31 -10.46 23.51 25.93
CA LEU A 31 -11.83 24.01 25.74
C LEU A 31 -12.41 23.55 24.39
N LEU A 32 -11.56 23.36 23.36
CA LEU A 32 -11.93 22.79 22.06
C LEU A 32 -12.53 21.39 22.17
N ASN A 33 -12.12 20.58 23.15
CA ASN A 33 -12.68 19.24 23.38
C ASN A 33 -14.11 19.30 23.94
N GLY A 34 -14.50 20.41 24.58
CA GLY A 34 -15.85 20.65 25.08
C GLY A 34 -16.92 20.74 23.98
N VAL A 35 -16.51 20.98 22.72
CA VAL A 35 -17.42 21.07 21.56
C VAL A 35 -18.14 19.73 21.28
N ALA A 36 -17.72 18.62 21.88
CA ALA A 36 -18.42 17.33 21.77
C ALA A 36 -19.76 17.23 22.54
N THR A 37 -20.11 18.24 23.34
CA THR A 37 -21.21 18.15 24.33
C THR A 37 -22.58 17.80 23.72
N LEU A 38 -23.03 18.52 22.70
CA LEU A 38 -24.33 18.21 22.08
C LEU A 38 -24.31 16.88 21.33
N SER A 39 -23.19 16.54 20.68
CA SER A 39 -22.99 15.23 20.04
C SER A 39 -23.15 14.08 21.05
N ALA A 40 -22.57 14.22 22.25
CA ALA A 40 -22.72 13.24 23.32
C ALA A 40 -24.17 13.13 23.82
N VAL A 41 -24.87 14.27 23.99
CA VAL A 41 -26.29 14.29 24.38
C VAL A 41 -27.18 13.62 23.33
N LEU A 42 -27.02 13.98 22.05
CA LEU A 42 -27.79 13.38 20.96
C LEU A 42 -27.53 11.87 20.82
N GLN A 43 -26.31 11.43 21.12
CA GLN A 43 -25.95 10.02 21.14
C GLN A 43 -26.66 9.25 22.28
N VAL A 44 -26.82 9.85 23.46
CA VAL A 44 -27.63 9.27 24.55
C VAL A 44 -29.08 9.09 24.09
N VAL A 45 -29.67 10.13 23.49
CA VAL A 45 -31.06 10.08 23.01
C VAL A 45 -31.22 9.02 21.91
N ALA A 46 -30.30 8.97 20.95
CA ALA A 46 -30.33 7.99 19.86
C ALA A 46 -30.20 6.55 20.39
N ASN A 47 -29.25 6.29 21.31
CA ASN A 47 -29.05 4.97 21.90
C ASN A 47 -30.22 4.52 22.79
N SER A 48 -30.95 5.46 23.41
CA SER A 48 -32.14 5.16 24.23
C SER A 48 -33.39 4.85 23.39
N LEU A 49 -33.49 5.39 22.17
CA LEU A 49 -34.60 5.14 21.25
C LEU A 49 -34.40 3.87 20.40
N GLY A 50 -33.15 3.41 20.21
CA GLY A 50 -32.82 2.21 19.43
C GLY A 50 -33.01 0.90 20.19
N HIS A 51 -33.86 -0.01 19.68
CA HIS A 51 -34.23 -1.29 20.33
C HIS A 51 -33.07 -2.29 20.55
N GLY A 52 -31.85 -2.06 20.02
CA GLY A 52 -30.70 -3.00 20.10
C GLY A 52 -29.37 -2.41 20.58
N GLN A 53 -29.30 -1.13 20.96
CA GLN A 53 -28.01 -0.42 21.20
C GLN A 53 -27.69 -0.11 22.67
N ARG A 54 -28.34 -0.81 23.63
CA ARG A 54 -28.18 -0.56 25.08
C ARG A 54 -26.75 -0.64 25.62
N ARG A 55 -25.83 -1.32 24.94
CA ARG A 55 -24.42 -1.48 25.36
C ARG A 55 -23.62 -0.17 25.35
N PHE A 56 -23.98 0.78 24.47
CA PHE A 56 -23.25 2.05 24.34
C PHE A 56 -23.90 3.21 25.10
N THR A 57 -25.14 3.05 25.59
CA THR A 57 -25.88 4.10 26.32
C THR A 57 -25.12 4.58 27.57
N MET A 58 -24.58 3.65 28.38
CA MET A 58 -23.83 4.00 29.59
C MET A 58 -22.55 4.79 29.29
N ILE A 59 -21.90 4.49 28.16
CA ILE A 59 -20.67 5.16 27.73
C ILE A 59 -20.99 6.60 27.27
N SER A 60 -22.08 6.78 26.53
CA SER A 60 -22.55 8.11 26.13
C SER A 60 -23.01 8.96 27.33
N VAL A 61 -23.67 8.36 28.32
CA VAL A 61 -24.06 9.05 29.56
C VAL A 61 -22.82 9.48 30.35
N ALA A 62 -21.83 8.60 30.50
CA ALA A 62 -20.56 8.94 31.14
C ALA A 62 -19.84 10.10 30.41
N SER A 63 -19.82 10.09 29.06
CA SER A 63 -19.26 11.19 28.26
C SER A 63 -19.90 12.55 28.59
N VAL A 64 -21.24 12.61 28.68
CA VAL A 64 -21.96 13.84 29.04
C VAL A 64 -21.58 14.32 30.44
N ILE A 65 -21.50 13.40 31.42
CA ILE A 65 -21.11 13.72 32.79
C ILE A 65 -19.70 14.35 32.82
N PHE A 66 -18.73 13.74 32.14
CA PHE A 66 -17.36 14.26 32.11
C PHE A 66 -17.26 15.62 31.41
N LEU A 67 -17.98 15.84 30.31
CA LEU A 67 -17.99 17.13 29.61
C LEU A 67 -18.61 18.24 30.47
N ILE A 68 -19.74 17.96 31.14
CA ILE A 68 -20.40 18.92 32.05
C ILE A 68 -19.52 19.18 33.28
N ALA A 69 -18.92 18.15 33.87
CA ALA A 69 -17.99 18.30 35.00
C ALA A 69 -16.80 19.19 34.63
N GLY A 70 -16.24 19.04 33.42
CA GLY A 70 -15.18 19.91 32.90
C GLY A 70 -15.60 21.39 32.87
N TYR A 71 -16.81 21.69 32.38
CA TYR A 71 -17.33 23.07 32.38
C TYR A 71 -17.61 23.63 33.77
N ILE A 72 -18.10 22.81 34.70
CA ILE A 72 -18.34 23.22 36.09
C ILE A 72 -17.00 23.58 36.76
N VAL A 73 -15.99 22.72 36.63
CA VAL A 73 -14.66 22.96 37.19
C VAL A 73 -14.00 24.18 36.55
N PHE A 74 -14.12 24.35 35.24
CA PHE A 74 -13.66 25.53 34.51
C PHE A 74 -14.31 26.82 35.04
N ALA A 75 -15.63 26.83 35.20
CA ALA A 75 -16.34 27.97 35.73
C ALA A 75 -15.92 28.28 37.18
N ILE A 76 -15.80 27.27 38.05
CA ILE A 76 -15.35 27.45 39.44
C ILE A 76 -13.94 28.06 39.47
N ASN A 77 -13.02 27.56 38.64
CA ASN A 77 -11.64 28.03 38.61
C ASN A 77 -11.54 29.52 38.24
N TYR A 78 -12.26 29.95 37.21
CA TYR A 78 -12.20 31.33 36.70
C TYR A 78 -13.10 32.32 37.45
N MET A 79 -14.13 31.83 38.14
CA MET A 79 -15.02 32.65 38.98
C MET A 79 -14.47 32.88 40.39
N LYS A 80 -13.50 32.08 40.84
CA LYS A 80 -12.89 32.20 42.18
C LYS A 80 -12.11 33.52 42.37
N ASP A 81 -11.48 34.02 41.31
CA ASP A 81 -10.57 35.19 41.34
C ASP A 81 -11.03 36.35 40.41
N GLY A 82 -12.33 36.45 40.08
CA GLY A 82 -12.84 37.33 39.02
C GLY A 82 -14.11 38.12 39.33
N GLY A 83 -14.08 39.45 39.14
CA GLY A 83 -15.28 40.29 39.11
C GLY A 83 -16.20 40.03 37.89
N MET A 84 -17.36 40.69 37.83
CA MET A 84 -18.48 40.45 36.88
C MET A 84 -18.09 40.40 35.39
N SER A 85 -16.98 41.01 34.99
CA SER A 85 -16.43 40.96 33.62
C SER A 85 -15.92 39.57 33.21
N LYS A 86 -15.29 38.80 34.12
CA LYS A 86 -14.76 37.46 33.79
C LYS A 86 -15.85 36.41 33.63
N GLY A 87 -16.93 36.52 34.42
CA GLY A 87 -18.11 35.64 34.29
C GLY A 87 -18.79 35.75 32.92
N LEU A 88 -18.74 36.93 32.29
CA LEU A 88 -19.25 37.12 30.93
C LEU A 88 -18.44 36.31 29.90
N PHE A 89 -17.10 36.35 29.95
CA PHE A 89 -16.25 35.60 29.03
C PHE A 89 -16.35 34.07 29.21
N VAL A 90 -16.46 33.60 30.46
CA VAL A 90 -16.72 32.19 30.77
C VAL A 90 -18.07 31.76 30.18
N GLY A 91 -19.13 32.58 30.35
CA GLY A 91 -20.43 32.33 29.74
C GLY A 91 -20.39 32.31 28.21
N LEU A 92 -19.65 33.23 27.58
CA LEU A 92 -19.45 33.28 26.14
C LEU A 92 -18.66 32.07 25.61
N ALA A 93 -17.68 31.56 26.36
CA ALA A 93 -16.91 30.37 26.01
C ALA A 93 -17.79 29.10 26.04
N ILE A 94 -18.59 28.93 27.10
CA ILE A 94 -19.53 27.79 27.23
C ILE A 94 -20.61 27.87 26.14
N GLY A 95 -21.19 29.06 25.93
CA GLY A 95 -22.18 29.29 24.89
C GLY A 95 -21.61 29.07 23.48
N GLY A 96 -20.41 29.57 23.21
CA GLY A 96 -19.71 29.41 21.94
C GLY A 96 -19.42 27.95 21.62
N THR A 97 -18.82 27.21 22.55
CA THR A 97 -18.56 25.76 22.38
C THR A 97 -19.84 24.95 22.20
N THR A 98 -20.92 25.30 22.91
CA THR A 98 -22.23 24.67 22.74
C THR A 98 -22.82 24.95 21.35
N LEU A 99 -22.70 26.17 20.84
CA LEU A 99 -23.17 26.49 19.48
C LEU A 99 -22.35 25.79 18.38
N VAL A 100 -21.02 25.70 18.55
CA VAL A 100 -20.16 24.99 17.58
C VAL A 100 -20.50 23.50 17.51
N SER A 101 -20.91 22.89 18.62
CA SER A 101 -21.29 21.47 18.69
C SER A 101 -22.47 21.10 17.77
N LEU A 102 -23.27 22.08 17.33
CA LEU A 102 -24.31 21.90 16.31
C LEU A 102 -23.73 21.46 14.96
N SER A 103 -22.43 21.62 14.69
CA SER A 103 -21.79 21.30 13.40
C SER A 103 -22.02 19.86 12.92
N TRP A 104 -22.23 18.92 13.84
CA TRP A 104 -22.37 17.49 13.54
C TRP A 104 -23.79 16.96 13.75
N TRP A 105 -24.78 17.85 13.84
CA TRP A 105 -26.19 17.48 14.00
C TRP A 105 -26.67 16.49 12.92
N GLU A 106 -26.22 16.61 11.67
CA GLU A 106 -26.59 15.71 10.56
C GLU A 106 -26.26 14.24 10.85
N ASN A 107 -25.17 13.99 11.60
CA ASN A 107 -24.72 12.64 11.92
C ASN A 107 -25.73 11.88 12.80
N TYR A 108 -26.28 12.58 13.78
CA TYR A 108 -27.22 12.03 14.74
C TYR A 108 -28.67 12.17 14.29
N ALA A 109 -28.98 13.17 13.45
CA ALA A 109 -30.31 13.37 12.89
C ALA A 109 -30.80 12.18 12.06
N MET A 110 -29.88 11.43 11.42
CA MET A 110 -30.18 10.19 10.69
C MET A 110 -30.72 9.07 11.60
N LEU A 111 -30.47 9.13 12.91
CA LEU A 111 -30.86 8.10 13.87
C LEU A 111 -32.30 8.30 14.38
N PHE A 112 -32.82 9.52 14.29
CA PHE A 112 -34.21 9.80 14.61
C PHE A 112 -35.04 9.49 13.35
N HIS A 113 -35.79 8.39 13.34
CA HIS A 113 -36.71 8.01 12.25
C HIS A 113 -37.92 8.97 12.13
N ILE A 114 -37.67 10.27 12.10
CA ILE A 114 -38.66 11.34 11.97
C ILE A 114 -38.73 11.76 10.50
N VAL A 115 -39.93 11.82 9.94
CA VAL A 115 -40.19 12.13 8.52
C VAL A 115 -39.52 13.44 8.07
N PHE A 116 -39.55 14.46 8.94
CA PHE A 116 -38.93 15.76 8.68
C PHE A 116 -37.41 15.66 8.39
N PHE A 117 -36.65 14.96 9.25
CA PHE A 117 -35.21 14.82 9.08
C PHE A 117 -34.86 13.98 7.85
N ASN A 118 -35.59 12.90 7.61
CA ASN A 118 -35.39 12.04 6.44
C ASN A 118 -35.60 12.77 5.10
N ASN A 119 -36.64 13.59 4.99
CA ASN A 119 -36.87 14.41 3.80
C ASN A 119 -35.77 15.47 3.63
N THR A 120 -35.41 16.16 4.72
CA THR A 120 -34.36 17.19 4.72
C THR A 120 -33.00 16.62 4.29
N ILE A 121 -32.59 15.47 4.81
CA ILE A 121 -31.31 14.82 4.47
C ILE A 121 -31.30 14.37 3.00
N ARG A 122 -32.43 13.88 2.49
CA ARG A 122 -32.56 13.48 1.07
C ARG A 122 -32.37 14.68 0.13
N ASP A 123 -32.94 15.83 0.48
CA ASP A 123 -32.83 17.06 -0.31
C ASP A 123 -31.42 17.66 -0.23
N ILE A 124 -30.77 17.60 0.94
CA ILE A 124 -29.35 17.98 1.09
C ILE A 124 -28.45 17.11 0.22
N LYS A 125 -28.68 15.79 0.12
CA LYS A 125 -27.90 14.90 -0.74
C LYS A 125 -28.00 15.29 -2.22
N LYS A 126 -29.18 15.72 -2.69
CA LYS A 126 -29.40 16.18 -4.07
C LYS A 126 -28.77 17.55 -4.36
N SER A 127 -28.76 18.45 -3.37
CA SER A 127 -28.37 19.85 -3.53
C SER A 127 -27.06 20.24 -2.83
N ARG A 128 -26.24 19.25 -2.43
CA ARG A 128 -25.09 19.41 -1.53
C ARG A 128 -24.14 20.54 -1.92
N ASN A 129 -23.80 20.66 -3.20
CA ASN A 129 -22.87 21.69 -3.68
C ASN A 129 -23.41 23.11 -3.46
N LEU A 130 -24.69 23.32 -3.75
CA LEU A 130 -25.35 24.61 -3.57
C LEU A 130 -25.47 24.97 -2.08
N VAL A 131 -25.84 23.99 -1.25
CA VAL A 131 -25.94 24.16 0.21
C VAL A 131 -24.59 24.54 0.81
N SER A 132 -23.50 23.90 0.37
CA SER A 132 -22.15 24.23 0.82
C SER A 132 -21.73 25.67 0.44
N ILE A 133 -22.00 26.10 -0.80
CA ILE A 133 -21.69 27.47 -1.25
C ILE A 133 -22.43 28.50 -0.39
N LEU A 134 -23.74 28.32 -0.21
CA LEU A 134 -24.55 29.21 0.62
C LEU A 134 -24.11 29.23 2.08
N ALA A 135 -23.77 28.06 2.64
CA ALA A 135 -23.25 27.96 4.00
C ALA A 135 -21.91 28.71 4.16
N SER A 136 -21.00 28.61 3.19
CA SER A 136 -19.74 29.34 3.20
C SER A 136 -19.95 30.86 3.18
N LEU A 137 -20.84 31.37 2.32
CA LEU A 137 -21.16 32.80 2.27
C LEU A 137 -21.76 33.31 3.59
N VAL A 138 -22.66 32.52 4.19
CA VAL A 138 -23.29 32.84 5.47
C VAL A 138 -22.27 32.87 6.61
N ARG A 139 -21.35 31.89 6.64
CA ARG A 139 -20.25 31.86 7.63
C ARG A 139 -19.38 33.12 7.52
N ILE A 140 -18.97 33.49 6.30
CA ILE A 140 -18.19 34.71 6.05
C ILE A 140 -18.93 35.96 6.55
N ALA A 141 -20.22 36.07 6.21
CA ALA A 141 -21.04 37.22 6.62
C ALA A 141 -21.18 37.31 8.15
N VAL A 142 -21.48 36.20 8.82
CA VAL A 142 -21.63 36.16 10.29
C VAL A 142 -20.31 36.50 10.98
N THR A 143 -19.19 35.92 10.55
CA THR A 143 -17.87 36.22 11.12
C THR A 143 -17.51 37.70 10.93
N ALA A 144 -17.78 38.28 9.76
CA ALA A 144 -17.55 39.70 9.52
C ALA A 144 -18.41 40.61 10.42
N ILE A 145 -19.68 40.24 10.66
CA ILE A 145 -20.58 40.97 11.57
C ILE A 145 -20.06 40.90 13.00
N VAL A 146 -19.67 39.71 13.48
CA VAL A 146 -19.13 39.52 14.84
C VAL A 146 -17.85 40.34 15.02
N LEU A 147 -16.93 40.29 14.05
CA LEU A 147 -15.71 41.10 14.06
C LEU A 147 -16.03 42.60 14.12
N GLY A 148 -16.94 43.08 13.28
CA GLY A 148 -17.33 44.50 13.27
C GLY A 148 -18.01 44.97 14.56
N LEU A 149 -18.84 44.11 15.17
CA LEU A 149 -19.43 44.39 16.48
C LEU A 149 -18.37 44.38 17.58
N TYR A 150 -17.43 43.44 17.56
CA TYR A 150 -16.35 43.36 18.54
C TYR A 150 -15.45 44.60 18.50
N VAL A 151 -15.00 45.03 17.31
CA VAL A 151 -14.20 46.26 17.15
C VAL A 151 -14.92 47.48 17.73
N LYS A 152 -16.23 47.59 17.47
CA LYS A 152 -17.07 48.69 17.98
C LYS A 152 -17.26 48.64 19.50
N ILE A 153 -17.49 47.46 20.08
CA ILE A 153 -17.71 47.26 21.51
C ILE A 153 -16.40 47.46 22.30
N SER A 154 -15.29 46.99 21.75
CA SER A 154 -13.95 47.10 22.34
C SER A 154 -13.33 48.50 22.17
N LYS A 155 -14.04 49.45 21.54
CA LYS A 155 -13.59 50.83 21.27
C LYS A 155 -12.26 50.92 20.50
N GLN A 156 -11.94 49.91 19.68
CA GLN A 156 -10.74 49.90 18.85
C GLN A 156 -11.01 50.59 17.50
N GLU A 157 -9.98 51.22 16.92
CA GLU A 157 -10.08 51.78 15.58
C GLU A 157 -9.93 50.69 14.51
N TRP A 158 -10.65 50.79 13.39
CA TRP A 158 -10.53 49.84 12.27
C TRP A 158 -9.12 49.77 11.66
N SER A 159 -8.29 50.79 11.90
CA SER A 159 -6.88 50.83 11.53
C SER A 159 -6.08 49.71 12.21
N SER A 160 -6.45 49.27 13.42
CA SER A 160 -5.75 48.19 14.13
C SER A 160 -5.96 46.81 13.49
N VAL A 161 -7.08 46.60 12.79
CA VAL A 161 -7.39 45.33 12.09
C VAL A 161 -6.70 45.27 10.73
N LEU A 162 -6.51 46.42 10.07
CA LEU A 162 -5.96 46.51 8.71
C LEU A 162 -4.44 46.74 8.67
N ASN A 163 -3.87 47.41 9.68
CA ASN A 163 -2.44 47.71 9.76
C ASN A 163 -1.73 46.75 10.72
N VAL A 164 -1.24 45.64 10.17
CA VAL A 164 -0.41 44.67 10.89
C VAL A 164 1.08 44.97 10.63
N PRO A 165 1.95 45.07 11.65
CA PRO A 165 3.39 45.26 11.48
C PRO A 165 4.02 44.21 10.56
N THR A 166 5.05 44.58 9.80
CA THR A 166 5.64 43.72 8.74
C THR A 166 6.12 42.36 9.28
N SER A 167 6.70 42.33 10.50
CA SER A 167 7.15 41.11 11.17
C SER A 167 5.98 40.17 11.52
N THR A 168 4.90 40.75 12.05
CA THR A 168 3.66 40.02 12.40
C THR A 168 2.93 39.53 11.14
N LYS A 169 2.96 40.31 10.04
CA LYS A 169 2.38 39.92 8.75
C LYS A 169 3.04 38.68 8.17
N THR A 170 4.37 38.59 8.23
CA THR A 170 5.12 37.40 7.80
C THR A 170 4.76 36.18 8.64
N LEU A 171 4.68 36.33 9.97
CA LEU A 171 4.25 35.25 10.86
C LEU A 171 2.83 34.75 10.54
N VAL A 172 1.87 35.66 10.37
CA VAL A 172 0.47 35.31 10.03
C VAL A 172 0.39 34.60 8.69
N LEU A 173 1.13 35.07 7.67
CA LEU A 173 1.17 34.41 6.37
C LEU A 173 1.80 33.02 6.44
N SER A 174 2.91 32.86 7.17
CA SER A 174 3.56 31.56 7.37
C SER A 174 2.63 30.57 8.09
N LEU A 175 1.97 30.99 9.18
CA LEU A 175 1.00 30.17 9.89
C LEU A 175 -0.21 29.80 9.01
N PHE A 176 -0.67 30.73 8.17
CA PHE A 176 -1.72 30.45 7.19
C PHE A 176 -1.30 29.37 6.19
N PHE A 177 -0.10 29.47 5.60
CA PHE A 177 0.40 28.46 4.68
C PHE A 177 0.61 27.09 5.34
N ILE A 178 1.17 27.08 6.57
CA ILE A 178 1.31 25.85 7.37
C ILE A 178 -0.07 25.22 7.61
N GLN A 179 -1.07 26.02 7.99
CA GLN A 179 -2.42 25.52 8.25
C GLN A 179 -3.09 24.97 6.98
N VAL A 180 -2.93 25.65 5.84
CA VAL A 180 -3.44 25.18 4.54
C VAL A 180 -2.78 23.86 4.14
N LEU A 181 -1.46 23.77 4.26
CA LEU A 181 -0.69 22.56 3.94
C LEU A 181 -1.06 21.40 4.87
N SER A 182 -1.09 21.66 6.19
CA SER A 182 -1.50 20.69 7.21
C SER A 182 -2.92 20.17 6.96
N SER A 183 -3.87 21.05 6.68
CA SER A 183 -5.25 20.68 6.35
C SER A 183 -5.34 19.81 5.09
N ALA A 184 -4.54 20.12 4.06
CA ALA A 184 -4.47 19.32 2.83
C ALA A 184 -3.86 17.93 3.09
N LEU A 185 -2.77 17.88 3.87
CA LEU A 185 -2.10 16.63 4.25
C LEU A 185 -3.01 15.75 5.13
N CYS A 186 -3.68 16.31 6.14
CA CYS A 186 -4.64 15.60 6.98
C CYS A 186 -5.77 14.98 6.15
N ARG A 187 -6.33 15.74 5.19
CA ARG A 187 -7.35 15.20 4.27
C ARG A 187 -6.79 14.04 3.44
N TRP A 188 -5.58 14.17 2.90
CA TRP A 188 -4.96 13.15 2.07
C TRP A 188 -4.65 11.88 2.88
N MET A 189 -4.02 12.03 4.05
CA MET A 189 -3.73 10.94 4.98
C MET A 189 -5.00 10.25 5.47
N THR A 190 -6.08 11.00 5.72
CA THR A 190 -7.39 10.41 6.06
C THR A 190 -7.91 9.53 4.92
N VAL A 191 -7.88 10.03 3.68
CA VAL A 191 -8.26 9.25 2.49
C VAL A 191 -7.39 7.99 2.36
N MET A 192 -6.08 8.09 2.65
CA MET A 192 -5.16 6.95 2.62
C MET A 192 -5.45 5.94 3.73
N ALA A 193 -5.63 6.38 4.97
CA ALA A 193 -5.96 5.53 6.10
C ALA A 193 -7.27 4.76 5.89
N CYS A 194 -8.27 5.39 5.25
CA CYS A 194 -9.52 4.74 4.83
C CYS A 194 -9.26 3.61 3.82
N LYS A 195 -8.43 3.87 2.80
CA LYS A 195 -8.07 2.89 1.78
C LYS A 195 -7.23 1.73 2.34
N MET A 196 -6.40 1.99 3.35
CA MET A 196 -5.48 1.01 3.95
C MET A 196 -6.11 0.17 5.07
N HIS A 197 -7.41 0.33 5.38
CA HIS A 197 -8.07 -0.37 6.49
C HIS A 197 -7.45 -0.06 7.88
N ALA A 198 -6.74 1.05 7.96
CA ALA A 198 -6.02 1.46 9.15
C ALA A 198 -6.77 2.53 9.96
N VAL A 199 -8.08 2.69 9.73
CA VAL A 199 -8.90 3.75 10.35
C VAL A 199 -8.82 3.71 11.89
N ARG A 200 -8.72 2.52 12.50
CA ARG A 200 -8.63 2.40 13.97
C ARG A 200 -7.25 2.83 14.49
N ARG A 201 -6.16 2.33 13.89
CA ARG A 201 -4.78 2.49 14.43
C ARG A 201 -4.02 3.69 13.86
N SER A 202 -4.29 4.06 12.62
CA SER A 202 -3.60 5.13 11.88
C SER A 202 -4.44 6.38 11.68
N PHE A 203 -5.71 6.39 12.11
CA PHE A 203 -6.58 7.56 12.05
C PHE A 203 -7.18 7.92 13.43
N ALA A 204 -8.03 7.08 14.04
CA ALA A 204 -8.69 7.46 15.29
C ALA A 204 -7.73 7.63 16.49
N ILE A 205 -6.77 6.72 16.68
CA ILE A 205 -5.82 6.76 17.80
C ILE A 205 -4.97 8.05 17.77
N PRO A 206 -4.25 8.39 16.68
CA PRO A 206 -3.46 9.62 16.64
C PRO A 206 -4.29 10.85 16.96
N MET A 207 -5.49 10.98 16.38
CA MET A 207 -6.37 12.15 16.54
C MET A 207 -6.85 12.34 18.00
N ILE A 208 -7.06 11.25 18.74
CA ILE A 208 -7.42 11.31 20.16
C ILE A 208 -6.24 11.72 21.06
N PHE A 209 -5.02 11.41 20.63
CA PHE A 209 -3.79 11.77 21.36
C PHE A 209 -3.19 13.11 20.92
N VAL A 210 -3.78 13.82 19.95
CA VAL A 210 -3.30 15.16 19.53
C VAL A 210 -3.30 16.14 20.70
N SER A 211 -4.42 16.32 21.42
CA SER A 211 -4.47 17.31 22.51
C SER A 211 -3.46 17.01 23.64
N PRO A 212 -3.32 15.75 24.12
CA PRO A 212 -2.26 15.38 25.06
C PRO A 212 -0.84 15.58 24.51
N ALA A 213 -0.58 15.26 23.24
CA ALA A 213 0.74 15.41 22.64
C ALA A 213 1.13 16.89 22.49
N VAL A 214 0.18 17.74 22.08
CA VAL A 214 0.37 19.20 22.01
C VAL A 214 0.64 19.77 23.40
N LEU A 215 -0.07 19.28 24.43
CA LEU A 215 0.17 19.66 25.82
C LEU A 215 1.59 19.30 26.28
N VAL A 216 2.03 18.06 26.03
CA VAL A 216 3.38 17.61 26.39
C VAL A 216 4.45 18.43 25.67
N ALA A 217 4.28 18.67 24.36
CA ALA A 217 5.21 19.48 23.59
C ALA A 217 5.30 20.92 24.14
N PHE A 218 4.18 21.50 24.52
CA PHE A 218 4.11 22.84 25.12
C PHE A 218 4.80 22.90 26.49
N VAL A 219 4.51 21.95 27.38
CA VAL A 219 5.17 21.85 28.70
C VAL A 219 6.68 21.64 28.55
N LEU A 220 7.12 20.79 27.62
CA LEU A 220 8.53 20.56 27.34
C LEU A 220 9.22 21.83 26.81
N ALA A 221 8.57 22.58 25.92
CA ALA A 221 9.12 23.83 25.38
C ALA A 221 9.35 24.87 26.50
N VAL A 222 8.38 25.03 27.40
CA VAL A 222 8.48 25.95 28.55
C VAL A 222 9.51 25.45 29.58
N TRP A 223 9.55 24.14 29.83
CA TRP A 223 10.52 23.52 30.74
C TRP A 223 11.96 23.70 30.25
N ILE A 224 12.22 23.48 28.97
CA ILE A 224 13.53 23.71 28.35
C ILE A 224 13.92 25.19 28.47
N SER A 225 12.98 26.11 28.22
CA SER A 225 13.23 27.55 28.37
C SER A 225 13.56 27.93 29.82
N TYR A 226 12.87 27.37 30.80
CA TYR A 226 13.12 27.61 32.23
C TYR A 226 14.52 27.13 32.65
N TRP A 227 14.93 25.93 32.24
CA TRP A 227 16.25 25.39 32.59
C TRP A 227 17.40 26.13 31.92
N ASN A 228 17.22 26.60 30.69
CA ASN A 228 18.19 27.45 30.00
C ASN A 228 18.40 28.81 30.71
N PHE A 229 17.43 29.27 31.52
CA PHE A 229 17.52 30.51 32.30
C PHE A 229 18.27 30.34 33.64
N HIS A 230 18.41 29.12 34.16
CA HIS A 230 19.16 28.81 35.40
C HIS A 230 20.46 28.03 35.10
N PRO A 231 21.56 28.70 34.71
CA PRO A 231 22.82 28.03 34.36
C PRO A 231 23.57 27.40 35.54
N ASN A 232 23.20 27.70 36.80
CA ASN A 232 23.92 27.26 38.01
C ASN A 232 23.29 26.04 38.72
N THR A 233 22.26 25.42 38.15
CA THR A 233 21.74 24.14 38.63
C THR A 233 22.39 22.97 37.86
N PRO A 234 22.71 21.84 38.51
CA PRO A 234 23.72 20.87 38.05
C PRO A 234 23.42 20.13 36.74
N LEU A 235 22.26 20.37 36.09
CA LEU A 235 21.91 19.73 34.82
C LEU A 235 22.72 20.22 33.62
N CYS A 236 23.38 21.38 33.69
CA CYS A 236 24.16 21.89 32.55
C CYS A 236 25.64 21.44 32.52
N SER A 237 26.14 20.76 33.56
CA SER A 237 27.54 20.29 33.60
C SER A 237 27.71 18.78 33.43
N SER A 238 26.63 18.03 33.24
CA SER A 238 26.70 16.59 33.04
C SER A 238 25.63 16.13 32.05
N THR A 239 26.09 15.39 31.04
CA THR A 239 25.31 14.57 30.10
C THR A 239 23.98 14.09 30.67
N LEU A 240 22.92 14.30 29.88
CA LEU A 240 21.51 14.16 30.23
C LEU A 240 21.10 12.68 30.47
N GLU A 241 21.44 12.11 31.62
CA GLU A 241 20.77 10.90 32.14
C GLU A 241 19.46 11.32 32.83
N VAL A 242 18.32 11.08 32.16
CA VAL A 242 17.00 11.32 32.73
C VAL A 242 16.64 10.19 33.70
N GLN A 243 16.89 10.37 35.00
CA GLN A 243 16.22 9.57 36.03
C GLN A 243 14.87 10.17 36.40
N PHE A 244 13.78 9.53 35.94
CA PHE A 244 12.43 9.78 36.45
C PHE A 244 12.30 9.19 37.87
N ASN A 245 12.65 9.96 38.90
CA ASN A 245 12.24 9.65 40.27
C ASN A 245 10.91 10.34 40.57
N VAL A 246 9.81 9.63 40.34
CA VAL A 246 8.49 9.98 40.86
C VAL A 246 8.44 9.59 42.32
N ILE A 247 8.50 10.56 43.23
CA ILE A 247 8.30 10.34 44.68
C ILE A 247 6.79 10.21 44.92
N PHE A 248 6.28 8.98 44.96
CA PHE A 248 5.03 8.66 45.65
C PHE A 248 5.38 7.95 46.97
N THR A 249 5.22 8.66 48.08
CA THR A 249 5.22 8.06 49.41
C THR A 249 3.88 7.37 49.66
N ASN A 250 3.83 6.03 49.74
CA ASN A 250 3.41 5.37 50.98
C ASN A 250 3.67 3.86 51.00
N SER A 251 3.71 3.36 52.23
CA SER A 251 4.14 2.06 52.73
C SER A 251 3.36 0.84 52.22
N SER A 252 3.94 0.11 51.28
CA SER A 252 3.87 -1.36 51.22
C SER A 252 4.67 -1.80 50.00
N GLY A 253 5.90 -2.27 50.25
CA GLY A 253 6.84 -2.64 49.21
C GLY A 253 6.29 -3.71 48.26
N ILE A 254 6.45 -3.43 46.97
CA ILE A 254 6.63 -4.30 45.78
C ILE A 254 5.84 -3.69 44.61
N THR A 255 6.54 -3.11 43.63
CA THR A 255 5.94 -2.63 42.36
C THR A 255 6.89 -2.80 41.17
N PHE A 256 6.36 -3.45 40.11
CA PHE A 256 6.44 -3.27 38.64
C PHE A 256 7.55 -2.44 37.94
N SER A 257 8.63 -2.04 38.63
CA SER A 257 9.74 -1.25 38.08
C SER A 257 10.77 -2.11 37.33
N ASP A 258 10.79 -3.42 37.57
CA ASP A 258 11.90 -4.27 37.09
C ASP A 258 11.67 -4.86 35.69
N TYR A 259 10.48 -4.71 35.09
CA TYR A 259 10.16 -5.36 33.81
C TYR A 259 10.04 -4.42 32.60
N VAL A 260 9.92 -3.10 32.79
CA VAL A 260 9.63 -2.16 31.69
C VAL A 260 10.80 -1.24 31.35
N THR A 261 11.73 -1.02 32.28
CA THR A 261 12.80 -0.01 32.14
C THR A 261 14.01 -0.48 31.33
N GLY A 262 14.11 -1.78 31.02
CA GLY A 262 15.28 -2.37 30.35
C GLY A 262 15.29 -2.37 28.82
N PHE A 263 14.20 -2.00 28.13
CA PHE A 263 14.10 -2.25 26.67
C PHE A 263 13.99 -1.00 25.78
N PHE A 264 13.74 0.20 26.33
CA PHE A 264 13.49 1.41 25.51
C PHE A 264 14.16 2.72 25.97
N GLY A 265 14.80 2.77 27.14
CA GLY A 265 15.23 4.04 27.77
C GLY A 265 16.46 4.71 27.13
N GLU A 266 17.48 3.94 26.76
CA GLU A 266 18.81 4.50 26.44
C GLU A 266 18.93 5.01 24.99
N TYR A 267 18.18 4.40 24.06
CA TYR A 267 18.24 4.73 22.63
C TYR A 267 17.44 5.98 22.26
N ILE A 268 16.27 6.18 22.90
CA ILE A 268 15.41 7.34 22.64
C ILE A 268 16.03 8.62 23.20
N ASN A 269 16.69 8.54 24.36
CA ASN A 269 17.25 9.70 25.03
C ASN A 269 18.43 10.32 24.25
N ASN A 270 19.31 9.49 23.68
CA ASN A 270 20.43 9.97 22.86
C ASN A 270 19.96 10.56 21.50
N LYS A 271 18.97 9.94 20.84
CA LYS A 271 18.42 10.43 19.57
C LYS A 271 17.59 11.72 19.73
N PHE A 272 16.88 11.86 20.84
CA PHE A 272 16.09 13.05 21.14
C PHE A 272 17.00 14.25 21.48
N THR A 273 18.11 13.99 22.17
CA THR A 273 19.14 15.01 22.46
C THR A 273 19.87 15.45 21.17
N GLU A 274 20.18 14.53 20.25
CA GLU A 274 20.70 14.87 18.92
C GLU A 274 19.69 15.67 18.07
N PHE A 275 18.41 15.30 18.12
CA PHE A 275 17.35 16.02 17.41
C PHE A 275 17.19 17.46 17.92
N LEU A 276 17.22 17.66 19.24
CA LEU A 276 17.16 18.99 19.85
C LEU A 276 18.41 19.84 19.53
N ASN A 277 19.60 19.22 19.48
CA ASN A 277 20.83 19.90 19.07
C ASN A 277 20.87 20.23 17.57
N SER A 278 20.14 19.48 16.73
CA SER A 278 20.04 19.73 15.28
C SER A 278 19.12 20.90 14.92
N ILE A 279 18.27 21.33 15.86
CA ILE A 279 17.50 22.56 15.75
C ILE A 279 18.40 23.65 16.31
N GLU A 280 19.23 24.28 15.46
CA GLU A 280 19.94 25.51 15.83
C GLU A 280 18.91 26.58 16.21
N LEU A 281 18.53 26.65 17.49
CA LEU A 281 18.00 27.85 18.11
C LEU A 281 19.21 28.76 18.31
N PRO A 282 19.38 29.85 17.53
CA PRO A 282 20.50 30.74 17.73
C PRO A 282 20.30 31.43 19.08
N CYS A 283 20.97 30.91 20.11
CA CYS A 283 21.13 31.59 21.39
C CYS A 283 22.00 32.82 21.14
N ASN A 284 21.35 33.97 20.88
CA ASN A 284 22.04 35.23 20.68
C ASN A 284 22.82 35.58 21.95
N ALA A 285 24.15 35.54 21.90
CA ALA A 285 25.04 35.74 23.06
C ALA A 285 24.82 37.07 23.80
N ILE A 286 24.25 38.08 23.12
CA ILE A 286 23.91 39.40 23.67
C ILE A 286 22.75 39.31 24.68
N ILE A 287 21.81 38.38 24.50
CA ILE A 287 20.65 38.19 25.38
C ILE A 287 21.10 37.58 26.72
N MET A 288 22.00 36.60 26.68
CA MET A 288 22.59 35.98 27.88
C MET A 288 23.41 36.97 28.72
N GLN A 289 24.06 37.96 28.11
CA GLN A 289 24.91 38.91 28.83
C GLN A 289 24.10 39.93 29.66
N ASN A 290 22.95 40.38 29.14
CA ASN A 290 22.02 41.27 29.85
C ASN A 290 21.12 40.51 30.86
N LEU A 291 20.84 39.22 30.63
CA LEU A 291 20.07 38.39 31.55
C LEU A 291 20.91 37.88 32.74
N ASN A 292 22.18 37.53 32.52
CA ASN A 292 23.09 37.09 33.58
C ASN A 292 23.41 38.18 34.61
N THR A 293 23.33 39.45 34.22
CA THR A 293 23.52 40.58 35.14
C THR A 293 22.31 40.81 36.06
N LEU A 294 21.10 40.37 35.67
CA LEU A 294 19.88 40.43 36.48
C LEU A 294 19.66 39.17 37.32
N ALA A 295 20.14 38.01 36.85
CA ALA A 295 19.94 36.71 37.49
C ALA A 295 20.89 36.39 38.67
N SER A 296 21.92 37.21 38.91
CA SER A 296 22.99 36.93 39.89
C SER A 296 22.58 37.00 41.37
N ASN A 297 21.32 37.33 41.69
CA ASN A 297 20.86 37.56 43.07
C ASN A 297 19.59 36.78 43.50
N TYR A 298 19.17 35.70 42.81
CA TYR A 298 17.83 35.11 43.04
C TYR A 298 17.78 33.61 43.35
N SER A 299 16.76 33.21 44.12
CA SER A 299 16.60 31.92 44.84
C SER A 299 15.93 30.76 44.08
N GLY A 300 15.69 30.87 42.76
CA GLY A 300 15.48 29.70 41.89
C GLY A 300 14.09 29.06 41.89
N THR A 301 13.00 29.78 42.19
CA THR A 301 11.64 29.23 42.08
C THR A 301 10.93 29.64 40.77
N PHE A 302 10.11 28.74 40.19
CA PHE A 302 9.36 28.97 38.94
C PHE A 302 8.44 30.21 39.00
N ALA A 303 7.89 30.52 40.17
CA ALA A 303 7.06 31.71 40.39
C ALA A 303 7.88 33.02 40.29
N GLU A 304 9.14 33.02 40.71
CA GLU A 304 10.05 34.17 40.60
C GLU A 304 10.52 34.38 39.16
N TYR A 305 10.80 33.29 38.42
CA TYR A 305 11.09 33.30 36.98
C TYR A 305 9.97 34.00 36.19
N CYS A 306 8.72 33.69 36.52
CA CYS A 306 7.56 34.28 35.86
C CYS A 306 7.36 35.77 36.14
N ASN A 307 7.70 36.26 37.34
CA ASN A 307 7.67 37.70 37.68
C ASN A 307 8.75 38.52 36.95
N ILE A 308 9.87 37.90 36.54
CA ILE A 308 10.97 38.57 35.83
C ILE A 308 10.63 38.71 34.34
N PHE A 309 10.06 37.67 33.75
CA PHE A 309 9.70 37.63 32.32
C PHE A 309 8.59 38.63 31.95
N GLU A 310 7.73 39.03 32.89
CA GLU A 310 6.69 40.06 32.72
C GLU A 310 7.25 41.48 32.51
N ARG A 311 8.47 41.77 33.01
CA ARG A 311 9.09 43.11 32.90
C ARG A 311 9.90 43.32 31.63
N PHE A 312 10.05 42.29 30.80
CA PHE A 312 10.91 42.32 29.62
C PHE A 312 10.10 42.70 28.38
N ASN A 313 10.45 43.83 27.74
CA ASN A 313 9.87 44.28 26.47
C ASN A 313 10.99 44.25 25.43
N ILE A 314 10.96 43.28 24.50
CA ILE A 314 12.02 43.12 23.49
C ILE A 314 11.43 43.16 22.09
N SER A 315 11.84 44.17 21.33
CA SER A 315 11.37 44.43 19.96
C SER A 315 12.25 43.83 18.84
N ASP A 316 13.35 43.12 19.15
CA ASP A 316 14.37 42.74 18.15
C ASP A 316 14.90 41.28 18.28
N LEU A 317 14.03 40.26 18.14
CA LEU A 317 14.45 38.85 18.06
C LEU A 317 13.89 38.11 16.83
N THR A 318 14.55 36.99 16.49
CA THR A 318 14.12 36.05 15.44
C THR A 318 12.75 35.44 15.74
N VAL A 319 12.00 35.09 14.69
CA VAL A 319 10.58 34.66 14.77
C VAL A 319 10.33 33.50 15.74
N MET A 320 11.25 32.51 15.82
CA MET A 320 11.11 31.36 16.72
C MET A 320 11.35 31.71 18.20
N ASN A 321 12.28 32.63 18.47
CA ASN A 321 12.56 33.03 19.85
C ASN A 321 11.43 33.92 20.40
N ASN A 322 10.81 34.76 19.56
CA ASN A 322 9.61 35.53 19.95
C ASN A 322 8.44 34.60 20.30
N LEU A 323 8.21 33.53 19.52
CA LEU A 323 7.15 32.57 19.81
C LEU A 323 7.37 31.85 21.15
N LEU A 324 8.58 31.37 21.43
CA LEU A 324 8.93 30.73 22.70
C LEU A 324 8.79 31.69 23.89
N ILE A 325 9.15 32.95 23.70
CA ILE A 325 9.02 34.01 24.71
C ILE A 325 7.54 34.35 24.98
N ASP A 326 6.73 34.52 23.94
CA ASP A 326 5.29 34.78 24.06
C ASP A 326 4.56 33.62 24.76
N LEU A 327 4.89 32.37 24.39
CA LEU A 327 4.35 31.17 25.03
C LEU A 327 4.75 31.09 26.51
N THR A 328 5.99 31.48 26.84
CA THR A 328 6.49 31.52 28.22
C THR A 328 5.82 32.63 29.02
N GLN A 329 5.63 33.80 28.43
CA GLN A 329 4.91 34.92 29.06
C GLN A 329 3.46 34.56 29.37
N GLU A 330 2.74 33.91 28.45
CA GLU A 330 1.36 33.46 28.70
C GLU A 330 1.25 32.47 29.88
N VAL A 331 2.16 31.49 29.96
CA VAL A 331 2.19 30.53 31.07
C VAL A 331 2.54 31.21 32.39
N CYS A 332 3.38 32.24 32.34
CA CYS A 332 3.82 32.98 33.51
C CYS A 332 2.78 33.97 34.05
N ILE A 333 2.03 34.63 33.16
CA ILE A 333 0.87 35.47 33.48
C ILE A 333 -0.16 34.65 34.30
N GLN A 334 -0.30 33.35 34.02
CA GLN A 334 -1.20 32.45 34.74
C GLN A 334 -0.76 32.13 36.18
N SER A 335 0.54 32.15 36.48
CA SER A 335 1.07 31.97 37.84
C SER A 335 0.69 33.12 38.78
N VAL A 336 0.49 34.31 38.21
CA VAL A 336 0.07 35.53 38.92
C VAL A 336 -1.45 35.52 39.14
N TYR A 337 -2.23 35.06 38.15
CA TYR A 337 -3.70 35.00 38.27
C TYR A 337 -4.23 33.95 39.25
N THR A 338 -3.51 32.85 39.46
CA THR A 338 -3.89 31.79 40.41
C THR A 338 -3.31 32.00 41.82
N GLY A 339 -2.66 33.16 42.03
CA GLY A 339 -2.10 33.59 43.31
C GLY A 339 -1.30 32.50 43.99
N SER A 340 -0.22 32.00 43.35
CA SER A 340 0.68 30.96 43.90
C SER A 340 0.00 29.76 44.56
N SER A 341 -1.28 29.48 44.25
CA SER A 341 -2.05 28.43 44.91
C SER A 341 -2.03 27.20 44.02
N VAL A 342 -1.40 26.14 44.53
CA VAL A 342 -1.44 24.78 43.95
C VAL A 342 -2.88 24.36 43.56
N SER A 343 -3.88 24.93 44.24
CA SER A 343 -5.31 24.70 43.97
C SER A 343 -5.77 25.08 42.55
N GLY A 344 -5.26 26.16 41.95
CA GLY A 344 -5.70 26.61 40.61
C GLY A 344 -5.20 25.69 39.50
N TYR A 345 -3.94 25.26 39.59
CA TYR A 345 -3.36 24.29 38.64
C TYR A 345 -4.03 22.92 38.74
N VAL A 346 -4.36 22.46 39.95
CA VAL A 346 -5.08 21.19 40.17
C VAL A 346 -6.47 21.24 39.56
N LEU A 347 -7.23 22.32 39.76
CA LEU A 347 -8.56 22.48 39.17
C LEU A 347 -8.49 22.55 37.64
N LEU A 348 -7.50 23.25 37.09
CA LEU A 348 -7.27 23.26 35.65
C LEU A 348 -7.00 21.84 35.14
N SER A 349 -6.02 21.12 35.70
CA SER A 349 -5.71 19.74 35.28
C SER A 349 -6.92 18.80 35.34
N ILE A 350 -7.77 18.92 36.37
CA ILE A 350 -9.01 18.16 36.47
C ILE A 350 -9.95 18.50 35.30
N SER A 351 -10.14 19.78 34.99
CA SER A 351 -10.98 20.19 33.83
C SER A 351 -10.45 19.65 32.50
N LEU A 352 -9.12 19.64 32.29
CA LEU A 352 -8.49 19.11 31.07
C LEU A 352 -8.74 17.61 30.92
N ILE A 353 -8.54 16.85 32.00
CA ILE A 353 -8.77 15.39 32.01
C ILE A 353 -10.24 15.09 31.75
N CYS A 354 -11.16 15.85 32.36
CA CYS A 354 -12.59 15.70 32.15
C CYS A 354 -13.00 15.92 30.69
N TRP A 355 -12.54 16.98 30.03
CA TRP A 355 -12.87 17.21 28.61
C TRP A 355 -12.23 16.20 27.67
N TRP A 356 -10.97 15.81 27.90
CA TRP A 356 -10.32 14.79 27.10
C TRP A 356 -11.04 13.44 27.21
N PHE A 357 -11.31 12.99 28.45
CA PHE A 357 -12.02 11.73 28.67
C PHE A 357 -13.45 11.77 28.12
N GLY A 358 -14.12 12.92 28.25
CA GLY A 358 -15.42 13.17 27.63
C GLY A 358 -15.42 12.97 26.11
N LEU A 359 -14.42 13.52 25.40
CA LEU A 359 -14.25 13.34 23.95
C LEU A 359 -13.93 11.89 23.57
N VAL A 360 -13.04 11.22 24.31
CA VAL A 360 -12.70 9.80 24.10
C VAL A 360 -13.94 8.92 24.20
N LEU A 361 -14.74 9.11 25.26
CA LEU A 361 -15.97 8.33 25.47
C LEU A 361 -17.03 8.63 24.40
N CYS A 362 -17.18 9.88 23.98
CA CYS A 362 -18.12 10.24 22.90
C CYS A 362 -17.76 9.56 21.58
N THR A 363 -16.46 9.40 21.30
CA THR A 363 -15.94 8.81 20.06
C THR A 363 -15.64 7.32 20.16
N PHE A 364 -15.94 6.69 21.30
CA PHE A 364 -15.65 5.29 21.58
C PHE A 364 -16.32 4.31 20.60
N TYR A 365 -17.48 4.67 20.04
CA TYR A 365 -18.16 3.85 19.04
C TYR A 365 -17.32 3.60 17.77
N ILE A 366 -16.44 4.54 17.39
CA ILE A 366 -15.57 4.43 16.21
C ILE A 366 -14.61 3.23 16.35
N TRP A 367 -14.24 2.89 17.58
CA TRP A 367 -13.32 1.80 17.89
C TRP A 367 -13.91 0.42 17.58
N PHE A 368 -15.24 0.30 17.60
CA PHE A 368 -15.96 -0.96 17.36
C PHE A 368 -16.53 -1.08 15.94
N PHE A 369 -16.31 -0.09 15.06
CA PHE A 369 -16.81 -0.15 13.69
C PHE A 369 -16.19 -1.29 12.88
N SER A 370 -17.04 -2.20 12.41
CA SER A 370 -16.67 -3.15 11.36
C SER A 370 -16.76 -2.44 10.00
N ILE A 371 -15.64 -1.89 9.53
CA ILE A 371 -15.56 -1.20 8.23
C ILE A 371 -15.12 -2.21 7.18
N HIS A 372 -15.77 -2.22 6.01
CA HIS A 372 -15.33 -3.04 4.88
C HIS A 372 -14.00 -2.50 4.32
N ARG A 373 -13.22 -3.39 3.69
CA ARG A 373 -11.90 -3.04 3.17
C ARG A 373 -12.05 -2.09 1.97
N ILE A 374 -11.47 -0.88 2.06
CA ILE A 374 -11.47 0.19 1.03
C ILE A 374 -12.82 0.95 0.93
N GLU A 375 -13.44 1.28 2.06
CA GLU A 375 -14.63 2.14 2.08
C GLU A 375 -14.31 3.55 1.55
N ARG A 376 -15.20 4.12 0.72
CA ARG A 376 -14.99 5.48 0.19
C ARG A 376 -15.22 6.50 1.30
N THR A 377 -14.44 7.58 1.33
CA THR A 377 -14.58 8.66 2.33
C THR A 377 -15.98 9.27 2.39
N LYS A 378 -16.66 9.38 1.25
CA LYS A 378 -18.05 9.85 1.16
C LYS A 378 -19.04 8.96 1.92
N ASP A 379 -18.70 7.68 2.10
CA ASP A 379 -19.53 6.67 2.75
C ASP A 379 -19.17 6.56 4.25
N MET A 380 -17.96 7.00 4.64
CA MET A 380 -17.48 7.01 6.03
C MET A 380 -17.81 8.31 6.78
N PHE A 381 -17.83 9.47 6.11
CA PHE A 381 -18.15 10.77 6.72
C PHE A 381 -19.52 11.29 6.29
N VAL A 382 -20.16 12.09 7.15
CA VAL A 382 -21.46 12.73 6.86
C VAL A 382 -21.26 13.95 5.97
N ARG A 383 -20.29 14.80 6.32
CA ARG A 383 -19.89 16.01 5.60
C ARG A 383 -18.57 15.76 4.86
N ASN A 384 -18.46 16.33 3.65
CA ASN A 384 -17.25 16.24 2.82
C ASN A 384 -16.17 17.26 3.22
N LEU A 385 -16.55 18.29 3.97
CA LEU A 385 -15.68 19.37 4.45
C LEU A 385 -15.51 19.25 5.95
N TYR A 386 -14.36 19.70 6.43
CA TYR A 386 -13.98 19.68 7.84
C TYR A 386 -13.77 21.11 8.32
N GLU A 387 -13.98 21.33 9.61
CA GLU A 387 -13.76 22.64 10.22
C GLU A 387 -12.27 22.82 10.53
N ALA A 388 -11.62 23.79 9.90
CA ALA A 388 -10.17 23.98 10.03
C ALA A 388 -9.74 24.33 11.46
N ALA A 389 -10.58 25.05 12.21
CA ALA A 389 -10.33 25.41 13.61
C ALA A 389 -10.53 24.24 14.58
N PHE A 390 -11.21 23.17 14.16
CA PHE A 390 -11.55 22.01 15.00
C PHE A 390 -11.30 20.73 14.21
N ILE A 391 -10.13 20.60 13.58
CA ILE A 391 -9.87 19.52 12.63
C ILE A 391 -10.01 18.15 13.29
N ASP A 392 -9.54 18.01 14.54
CA ASP A 392 -9.57 16.73 15.26
C ASP A 392 -10.98 16.30 15.61
N GLN A 393 -11.74 17.20 16.22
CA GLN A 393 -13.14 16.97 16.59
C GLN A 393 -14.00 16.83 15.32
N SER A 394 -13.71 17.58 14.26
CA SER A 394 -14.40 17.51 12.98
C SER A 394 -14.12 16.22 12.22
N MET A 395 -12.97 15.57 12.42
CA MET A 395 -12.67 14.26 11.84
C MET A 395 -13.37 13.17 12.63
N LEU A 396 -13.31 13.22 13.96
CA LEU A 396 -13.89 12.19 14.82
C LEU A 396 -15.43 12.23 14.80
N LEU A 397 -16.05 13.38 15.09
CA LEU A 397 -17.51 13.52 15.27
C LEU A 397 -18.31 13.54 13.96
N ASN A 398 -17.65 13.75 12.82
CA ASN A 398 -18.26 13.67 11.49
C ASN A 398 -18.30 12.24 10.91
N THR A 399 -17.70 11.26 11.60
CA THR A 399 -17.72 9.84 11.17
C THR A 399 -19.13 9.28 11.34
N ARG A 400 -19.70 8.66 10.29
CA ARG A 400 -21.09 8.20 10.29
C ARG A 400 -21.38 7.19 11.39
N PHE A 401 -22.36 7.48 12.23
CA PHE A 401 -22.78 6.58 13.32
C PHE A 401 -23.48 5.30 12.81
N GLU A 402 -24.17 5.38 11.67
CA GLU A 402 -25.12 4.36 11.15
C GLU A 402 -24.48 3.16 10.42
N VAL A 403 -23.15 3.04 10.33
CA VAL A 403 -22.48 1.92 9.62
C VAL A 403 -22.78 0.55 10.25
N LEU A 404 -23.38 0.51 11.45
CA LEU A 404 -23.91 -0.69 12.09
C LEU A 404 -25.26 -1.19 11.56
N HIS A 405 -26.05 -0.41 10.82
CA HIS A 405 -27.40 -0.81 10.40
C HIS A 405 -27.46 -1.46 9.00
N ASN A 406 -26.40 -1.35 8.20
CA ASN A 406 -26.32 -1.98 6.87
C ASN A 406 -25.62 -3.35 6.87
N THR A 407 -25.48 -3.98 8.04
CA THR A 407 -25.34 -5.45 8.12
C THR A 407 -26.69 -6.16 7.99
N GLY A 408 -27.74 -5.46 7.56
CA GLY A 408 -28.80 -6.09 6.81
C GLY A 408 -28.18 -6.63 5.53
N HIS A 409 -27.78 -7.90 5.57
CA HIS A 409 -27.61 -8.76 4.42
C HIS A 409 -28.70 -8.40 3.39
N HIS A 410 -28.39 -7.57 2.40
CA HIS A 410 -28.77 -7.92 1.05
C HIS A 410 -27.96 -9.17 0.76
N SER A 411 -28.47 -10.31 1.24
CA SER A 411 -28.25 -11.59 0.61
C SER A 411 -28.74 -11.42 -0.83
N ARG A 412 -27.89 -10.82 -1.67
CA ARG A 412 -27.80 -11.30 -3.04
C ARG A 412 -27.63 -12.79 -2.88
N GLU A 413 -28.56 -13.58 -3.42
CA GLU A 413 -28.33 -15.01 -3.59
C GLU A 413 -26.90 -15.16 -4.09
N MET A 414 -26.07 -15.87 -3.34
CA MET A 414 -24.65 -15.95 -3.62
C MET A 414 -24.52 -16.76 -4.90
N GLU A 415 -24.45 -16.09 -6.04
CA GLU A 415 -24.29 -16.73 -7.33
C GLU A 415 -23.00 -17.53 -7.32
N LEU A 416 -23.11 -18.81 -7.69
CA LEU A 416 -21.98 -19.73 -7.70
C LEU A 416 -20.92 -19.23 -8.67
N MET A 417 -19.70 -19.01 -8.16
CA MET A 417 -18.56 -18.65 -9.00
C MET A 417 -17.86 -19.89 -9.53
N HIS A 418 -17.48 -19.87 -10.81
CA HIS A 418 -16.69 -20.92 -11.44
C HIS A 418 -15.28 -20.43 -11.75
N ILE A 419 -14.27 -21.11 -11.24
CA ILE A 419 -12.87 -20.67 -11.34
C ILE A 419 -12.05 -21.72 -12.08
N ASN A 420 -11.53 -21.32 -13.23
CA ASN A 420 -10.62 -22.11 -14.05
C ASN A 420 -9.17 -21.72 -13.74
N LEU A 421 -8.44 -22.60 -13.05
CA LEU A 421 -7.00 -22.45 -12.87
C LEU A 421 -6.31 -22.87 -14.17
N CYS A 422 -5.51 -21.99 -14.76
CA CYS A 422 -4.88 -22.20 -16.04
C CYS A 422 -3.37 -22.00 -15.90
N ALA A 423 -2.63 -23.11 -15.91
CA ALA A 423 -1.17 -23.11 -15.94
C ALA A 423 -0.65 -23.48 -17.33
N THR A 424 0.44 -22.86 -17.77
CA THR A 424 1.21 -23.28 -18.94
C THR A 424 2.54 -23.90 -18.54
N MET A 425 2.89 -25.01 -19.19
CA MET A 425 4.11 -25.77 -18.95
C MET A 425 4.78 -26.11 -20.29
N TRP A 426 6.10 -26.20 -20.32
CA TRP A 426 6.90 -26.68 -21.43
C TRP A 426 8.10 -27.53 -20.96
N HIS A 427 9.14 -26.90 -20.42
CA HIS A 427 10.39 -27.55 -19.96
C HIS A 427 10.64 -27.26 -18.47
N GLU A 428 9.59 -27.34 -17.65
CA GLU A 428 9.73 -27.20 -16.20
C GLU A 428 10.54 -28.37 -15.61
N THR A 429 11.22 -28.10 -14.50
CA THR A 429 11.91 -29.14 -13.76
C THR A 429 10.93 -29.94 -12.89
N TYR A 430 11.36 -31.11 -12.43
CA TYR A 430 10.58 -31.91 -11.48
C TYR A 430 10.18 -31.11 -10.23
N ASP A 431 11.10 -30.31 -9.68
CA ASP A 431 10.84 -29.47 -8.50
C ASP A 431 9.79 -28.36 -8.76
N GLU A 432 9.79 -27.79 -9.97
CA GLU A 432 8.80 -26.79 -10.39
C GLU A 432 7.41 -27.40 -10.55
N MET A 433 7.34 -28.53 -11.26
CA MET A 433 6.08 -29.27 -11.44
C MET A 433 5.50 -29.69 -10.09
N ILE A 434 6.33 -30.18 -9.15
CA ILE A 434 5.88 -30.55 -7.80
C ILE A 434 5.20 -29.38 -7.10
N LYS A 435 5.83 -28.20 -7.07
CA LYS A 435 5.29 -27.02 -6.39
C LYS A 435 3.90 -26.64 -6.90
N MET A 436 3.74 -26.62 -8.23
CA MET A 436 2.47 -26.30 -8.86
C MET A 436 1.40 -27.35 -8.54
N ILE A 437 1.71 -28.64 -8.71
CA ILE A 437 0.75 -29.72 -8.47
C ILE A 437 0.36 -29.78 -6.98
N ILE A 438 1.30 -29.62 -6.04
CA ILE A 438 0.98 -29.54 -4.60
C ILE A 438 0.04 -28.36 -4.31
N SER A 439 0.18 -27.22 -4.99
CA SER A 439 -0.74 -26.07 -4.84
C SER A 439 -2.17 -26.42 -5.25
N MET A 440 -2.34 -27.12 -6.38
CA MET A 440 -3.65 -27.58 -6.85
C MET A 440 -4.28 -28.62 -5.90
N PHE A 441 -3.50 -29.56 -5.36
CA PHE A 441 -3.99 -30.55 -4.39
C PHE A 441 -4.31 -29.93 -3.01
N ARG A 442 -3.53 -28.93 -2.55
CA ARG A 442 -3.87 -28.13 -1.37
C ARG A 442 -5.21 -27.42 -1.54
N LEU A 443 -5.47 -26.86 -2.73
CA LEU A 443 -6.75 -26.21 -3.03
C LEU A 443 -7.91 -27.21 -3.05
N ASP A 444 -7.72 -28.41 -3.62
CA ASP A 444 -8.72 -29.48 -3.56
C ASP A 444 -9.06 -29.89 -2.12
N LYS A 445 -8.06 -29.99 -1.25
CA LYS A 445 -8.25 -30.24 0.18
C LYS A 445 -9.00 -29.10 0.88
N PHE A 446 -8.70 -27.86 0.53
CA PHE A 446 -9.27 -26.66 1.15
C PHE A 446 -10.71 -26.35 0.68
N ARG A 447 -11.04 -26.66 -0.57
CA ARG A 447 -12.36 -26.47 -1.21
C ARG A 447 -12.81 -27.75 -1.93
N PRO A 448 -13.24 -28.78 -1.18
CA PRO A 448 -13.62 -30.06 -1.75
C PRO A 448 -14.97 -29.99 -2.48
N LYS A 449 -15.10 -30.68 -3.62
CA LYS A 449 -16.31 -30.65 -4.46
C LYS A 449 -17.56 -31.25 -3.80
N LYS A 450 -17.37 -32.16 -2.83
CA LYS A 450 -18.45 -32.93 -2.19
C LYS A 450 -19.02 -32.33 -0.89
N CYS A 451 -18.60 -31.13 -0.46
CA CYS A 451 -19.03 -30.52 0.81
C CYS A 451 -19.89 -29.24 0.64
N GLN A 452 -20.51 -28.79 1.75
CA GLN A 452 -21.53 -27.72 1.96
C GLN A 452 -21.27 -26.30 1.38
N PHE A 453 -20.19 -26.05 0.64
CA PHE A 453 -19.89 -24.72 0.10
C PHE A 453 -20.52 -24.53 -1.28
N ASN A 454 -21.58 -23.73 -1.36
CA ASN A 454 -22.29 -23.42 -2.60
C ASN A 454 -21.84 -22.10 -3.25
N ASP A 455 -20.67 -21.58 -2.88
CA ASP A 455 -20.23 -20.24 -3.31
C ASP A 455 -19.18 -20.27 -4.43
N VAL A 456 -18.26 -21.25 -4.45
CA VAL A 456 -17.20 -21.33 -5.47
C VAL A 456 -16.92 -22.78 -5.91
N THR A 457 -16.77 -22.99 -7.22
CA THR A 457 -16.29 -24.23 -7.83
C THR A 457 -14.96 -24.04 -8.55
N PHE A 458 -14.11 -25.07 -8.54
CA PHE A 458 -12.77 -25.03 -9.14
C PHE A 458 -12.58 -26.13 -10.19
N GLU A 459 -11.97 -25.75 -11.32
CA GLU A 459 -11.42 -26.66 -12.32
C GLU A 459 -9.98 -26.27 -12.64
N SER A 460 -9.07 -27.24 -12.66
CA SER A 460 -7.66 -27.00 -12.94
C SER A 460 -7.29 -27.48 -14.34
N HIS A 461 -6.55 -26.66 -15.07
CA HIS A 461 -6.08 -26.90 -16.43
C HIS A 461 -4.59 -26.64 -16.53
N ILE A 462 -3.84 -27.66 -16.95
CA ILE A 462 -2.42 -27.56 -17.27
C ILE A 462 -2.26 -27.70 -18.77
N TYR A 463 -1.62 -26.73 -19.37
CA TYR A 463 -1.35 -26.65 -20.79
C TYR A 463 0.09 -26.96 -21.07
N PHE A 464 0.36 -28.21 -21.45
CA PHE A 464 1.71 -28.69 -21.70
C PHE A 464 2.06 -28.54 -23.19
N ASP A 465 2.92 -27.58 -23.48
CA ASP A 465 3.33 -27.22 -24.84
C ASP A 465 4.43 -28.17 -25.36
N ASP A 466 4.40 -28.48 -26.65
CA ASP A 466 5.36 -29.38 -27.35
C ASP A 466 5.55 -30.76 -26.69
N ALA A 467 4.46 -31.37 -26.26
CA ALA A 467 4.45 -32.59 -25.46
C ALA A 467 4.85 -33.87 -26.21
N PHE A 468 4.94 -33.85 -27.55
CA PHE A 468 5.06 -35.07 -28.36
C PHE A 468 6.34 -35.11 -29.19
N LEU A 469 6.99 -36.28 -29.18
CA LEU A 469 8.10 -36.63 -30.05
C LEU A 469 7.65 -37.69 -31.07
N LYS A 470 8.27 -37.66 -32.26
CA LYS A 470 8.13 -38.74 -33.25
C LYS A 470 9.25 -39.75 -33.00
N LYS A 471 8.89 -40.97 -32.60
CA LYS A 471 9.81 -42.11 -32.50
C LYS A 471 9.14 -43.28 -33.21
N ASP A 472 9.85 -43.91 -34.15
CA ASP A 472 9.39 -45.12 -34.87
C ASP A 472 7.99 -45.01 -35.51
N ASN A 473 7.68 -43.85 -36.12
CA ASN A 473 6.37 -43.51 -36.71
C ASN A 473 5.17 -43.43 -35.74
N GLU A 474 5.37 -43.71 -34.46
CA GLU A 474 4.37 -43.52 -33.40
C GLU A 474 4.61 -42.20 -32.63
N ARG A 475 3.56 -41.73 -31.97
CA ARG A 475 3.59 -40.48 -31.19
C ARG A 475 3.85 -40.85 -29.73
N HIS A 476 5.03 -40.48 -29.24
CA HIS A 476 5.37 -40.63 -27.83
C HIS A 476 5.33 -39.27 -27.15
N VAL A 477 4.97 -39.25 -25.87
CA VAL A 477 5.17 -38.06 -25.05
C VAL A 477 6.66 -37.84 -24.80
N ASN A 478 7.08 -36.59 -24.57
CA ASN A 478 8.46 -36.28 -24.23
C ASN A 478 8.76 -36.57 -22.73
N GLU A 479 10.04 -36.58 -22.37
CA GLU A 479 10.50 -36.87 -20.99
C GLU A 479 9.89 -35.94 -19.94
N TYR A 480 9.68 -34.66 -20.27
CA TYR A 480 9.08 -33.69 -19.36
C TYR A 480 7.59 -33.98 -19.10
N ALA A 481 6.86 -34.37 -20.15
CA ALA A 481 5.46 -34.77 -20.04
C ALA A 481 5.31 -36.09 -19.26
N GLU A 482 6.25 -37.02 -19.41
CA GLU A 482 6.33 -38.22 -18.57
C GLU A 482 6.57 -37.85 -17.10
N THR A 483 7.54 -36.98 -16.84
CA THR A 483 7.86 -36.46 -15.51
C THR A 483 6.63 -35.84 -14.83
N LEU A 484 5.83 -35.04 -15.56
CA LEU A 484 4.59 -34.45 -15.02
C LEU A 484 3.59 -35.51 -14.56
N VAL A 485 3.41 -36.58 -15.35
CA VAL A 485 2.49 -37.68 -15.00
C VAL A 485 3.00 -38.42 -13.76
N GLU A 486 4.31 -38.62 -13.64
CA GLU A 486 4.92 -39.23 -12.45
C GLU A 486 4.74 -38.36 -11.20
N VAL A 487 5.00 -37.06 -11.30
CA VAL A 487 4.78 -36.08 -10.22
C VAL A 487 3.33 -36.13 -9.72
N ILE A 488 2.36 -36.13 -10.63
CA ILE A 488 0.93 -36.20 -10.27
C ILE A 488 0.61 -37.51 -9.57
N ARG A 489 1.15 -38.63 -10.05
CA ARG A 489 0.97 -39.95 -9.41
C ARG A 489 1.51 -39.95 -7.99
N GLU A 490 2.71 -39.43 -7.76
CA GLU A 490 3.35 -39.38 -6.44
C GLU A 490 2.57 -38.51 -5.47
N ILE A 491 2.17 -37.30 -5.89
CA ILE A 491 1.39 -36.38 -5.07
C ILE A 491 -0.01 -36.95 -4.79
N TYR A 492 -0.62 -37.63 -5.76
CA TYR A 492 -1.92 -38.28 -5.54
C TYR A 492 -1.84 -39.34 -4.44
N ILE A 493 -0.80 -40.18 -4.46
CA ILE A 493 -0.56 -41.19 -3.42
C ILE A 493 -0.34 -40.50 -2.06
N LEU A 494 0.42 -39.40 -2.03
CA LEU A 494 0.67 -38.63 -0.80
C LEU A 494 -0.64 -38.12 -0.18
N PHE A 495 -1.45 -37.38 -0.94
CA PHE A 495 -2.69 -36.75 -0.45
C PHE A 495 -3.83 -37.74 -0.20
N THR A 496 -3.78 -38.94 -0.79
CA THR A 496 -4.77 -40.01 -0.52
C THR A 496 -4.46 -40.74 0.80
N ASN A 497 -3.18 -40.85 1.17
CA ASN A 497 -2.75 -41.57 2.37
C ASN A 497 -2.66 -40.69 3.64
N GLU A 498 -2.84 -39.37 3.52
CA GLU A 498 -2.98 -38.48 4.68
C GLU A 498 -4.25 -38.81 5.47
N GLY A 499 -4.09 -39.56 6.58
CA GLY A 499 -5.17 -39.89 7.54
C GLY A 499 -5.47 -41.38 7.72
N GLY A 500 -4.80 -42.29 7.01
CA GLY A 500 -4.92 -43.74 7.21
C GLY A 500 -3.98 -44.26 8.31
N SER A 501 -4.37 -45.32 9.02
CA SER A 501 -3.45 -46.04 9.91
C SER A 501 -2.27 -46.59 9.10
N MET A 502 -1.10 -46.76 9.73
CA MET A 502 0.16 -47.21 9.10
C MET A 502 0.01 -48.53 8.30
N PHE A 503 -1.07 -49.28 8.51
CA PHE A 503 -1.34 -50.61 7.96
C PHE A 503 -2.33 -50.63 6.77
N GLU A 504 -2.97 -49.51 6.39
CA GLU A 504 -3.89 -49.46 5.23
C GLU A 504 -3.39 -48.51 4.12
N LYS A 505 -2.21 -48.76 3.56
CA LYS A 505 -1.79 -48.08 2.32
C LYS A 505 -2.60 -48.63 1.13
N LYS A 506 -3.75 -48.04 0.83
CA LYS A 506 -4.45 -48.30 -0.43
C LYS A 506 -3.64 -47.69 -1.58
N LYS A 507 -2.97 -48.53 -2.39
CA LYS A 507 -2.41 -48.15 -3.70
C LYS A 507 -3.56 -47.91 -4.70
N GLN A 508 -4.41 -46.92 -4.45
CA GLN A 508 -5.46 -46.57 -5.42
C GLN A 508 -4.88 -45.53 -6.38
N LEU A 509 -4.62 -45.97 -7.61
CA LEU A 509 -4.21 -45.07 -8.70
C LEU A 509 -5.36 -44.11 -9.01
N PRO A 510 -5.06 -42.86 -9.43
CA PRO A 510 -6.10 -41.90 -9.80
C PRO A 510 -6.92 -42.43 -10.98
N ASP A 511 -8.24 -42.32 -10.90
CA ASP A 511 -9.11 -42.59 -12.06
C ASP A 511 -8.79 -41.56 -13.16
N GLN A 512 -8.31 -42.05 -14.30
CA GLN A 512 -7.80 -41.23 -15.39
C GLN A 512 -8.57 -41.50 -16.68
N LYS A 513 -9.03 -40.44 -17.34
CA LYS A 513 -9.68 -40.51 -18.65
C LYS A 513 -8.80 -39.84 -19.70
N ILE A 514 -8.47 -40.58 -20.75
CA ILE A 514 -7.74 -40.05 -21.92
C ILE A 514 -8.75 -39.64 -22.97
N ILE A 515 -8.69 -38.38 -23.39
CA ILE A 515 -9.59 -37.78 -24.38
C ILE A 515 -8.74 -37.30 -25.55
N LYS A 516 -9.00 -37.82 -26.76
CA LYS A 516 -8.34 -37.33 -27.97
C LYS A 516 -8.87 -35.95 -28.33
N THR A 517 -7.98 -35.01 -28.66
CA THR A 517 -8.36 -33.63 -28.99
C THR A 517 -7.76 -33.20 -30.33
N PRO A 518 -8.30 -32.18 -31.01
CA PRO A 518 -7.75 -31.73 -32.29
C PRO A 518 -6.29 -31.26 -32.23
N TYR A 519 -5.81 -30.84 -31.05
CA TYR A 519 -4.46 -30.32 -30.83
C TYR A 519 -3.49 -31.33 -30.19
N GLY A 520 -3.92 -32.57 -29.95
CA GLY A 520 -3.13 -33.58 -29.24
C GLY A 520 -4.01 -34.50 -28.39
N CYS A 521 -3.75 -34.58 -27.08
CA CYS A 521 -4.60 -35.32 -26.16
C CYS A 521 -4.85 -34.54 -24.86
N ARG A 522 -5.91 -34.92 -24.15
CA ARG A 522 -6.27 -34.37 -22.86
C ARG A 522 -6.44 -35.50 -21.86
N LEU A 523 -5.73 -35.42 -20.75
CA LEU A 523 -5.84 -36.33 -19.62
C LEU A 523 -6.70 -35.67 -18.55
N GLN A 524 -7.67 -36.39 -18.03
CA GLN A 524 -8.55 -35.91 -16.97
C GLN A 524 -8.36 -36.78 -15.73
N TYR A 525 -8.05 -36.13 -14.61
CA TYR A 525 -7.94 -36.72 -13.29
C TYR A 525 -9.04 -36.20 -12.38
N THR A 526 -9.59 -37.09 -11.55
CA THR A 526 -10.41 -36.69 -10.40
C THR A 526 -9.52 -36.66 -9.16
N LEU A 527 -9.36 -35.48 -8.55
CA LEU A 527 -8.54 -35.30 -7.35
C LEU A 527 -9.21 -35.96 -6.12
N PRO A 528 -8.46 -36.26 -5.05
CA PRO A 528 -8.96 -37.04 -3.90
C PRO A 528 -10.23 -36.48 -3.24
N LYS A 529 -10.44 -35.15 -3.27
CA LYS A 529 -11.64 -34.50 -2.72
C LYS A 529 -12.67 -34.08 -3.78
N GLY A 530 -12.47 -34.48 -5.03
CA GLY A 530 -13.46 -34.46 -6.10
C GLY A 530 -13.33 -33.33 -7.12
N ASN A 531 -12.44 -32.35 -6.94
CA ASN A 531 -12.17 -31.39 -8.02
C ASN A 531 -11.50 -32.07 -9.21
N THR A 532 -11.56 -31.44 -10.37
CA THR A 532 -11.08 -32.03 -11.63
C THR A 532 -9.81 -31.33 -12.09
N LEU A 533 -8.81 -32.13 -12.47
CA LEU A 533 -7.56 -31.67 -13.06
C LEU A 533 -7.48 -32.17 -14.51
N PHE A 534 -7.33 -31.24 -15.44
CA PHE A 534 -7.14 -31.52 -16.85
C PHE A 534 -5.71 -31.19 -17.27
N ILE A 535 -5.05 -32.12 -17.95
CA ILE A 535 -3.76 -31.89 -18.59
C ILE A 535 -3.97 -31.95 -20.09
N HIS A 536 -3.57 -30.89 -20.77
CA HIS A 536 -3.71 -30.71 -22.20
C HIS A 536 -2.34 -30.84 -22.85
N PHE A 537 -2.02 -32.03 -23.35
CA PHE A 537 -0.79 -32.29 -24.08
C PHE A 537 -0.94 -31.83 -25.53
N LYS A 538 -0.09 -30.89 -25.92
CA LYS A 538 -0.16 -30.20 -27.20
C LYS A 538 0.90 -30.70 -28.17
N ASP A 539 0.45 -31.08 -29.36
CA ASP A 539 1.32 -31.42 -30.47
C ASP A 539 1.57 -30.15 -31.31
N LYS A 540 2.84 -29.71 -31.34
CA LYS A 540 3.30 -28.55 -32.11
C LYS A 540 2.90 -28.61 -33.58
N LYS A 541 2.76 -29.81 -34.16
CA LYS A 541 2.36 -30.00 -35.58
C LYS A 541 0.85 -29.92 -35.80
N CYS A 542 0.05 -30.26 -34.79
CA CYS A 542 -1.41 -30.21 -34.87
C CYS A 542 -1.98 -28.84 -34.50
N ILE A 543 -1.15 -27.96 -33.96
CA ILE A 543 -1.55 -26.64 -33.51
C ILE A 543 -1.14 -25.62 -34.55
N ARG A 544 -2.12 -24.97 -35.19
CA ARG A 544 -1.86 -23.67 -35.82
C ARG A 544 -1.34 -22.72 -34.73
N HIS A 545 -0.22 -22.04 -34.98
CA HIS A 545 0.25 -20.97 -34.10
C HIS A 545 -0.91 -20.03 -33.74
N LYS A 546 -1.14 -19.86 -32.43
CA LYS A 546 -2.03 -18.87 -31.80
C LYS A 546 -3.56 -19.02 -31.98
N LYS A 547 -4.15 -20.22 -31.81
CA LYS A 547 -5.58 -20.33 -31.43
C LYS A 547 -5.79 -21.17 -30.16
N ARG A 548 -6.36 -20.57 -29.11
CA ARG A 548 -6.81 -21.28 -27.89
C ARG A 548 -8.18 -20.75 -27.43
N TRP A 549 -9.01 -21.73 -27.06
CA TRP A 549 -10.32 -21.75 -26.40
C TRP A 549 -11.61 -21.34 -27.14
N SER A 550 -12.59 -22.24 -27.04
CA SER A 550 -14.00 -22.15 -27.42
C SER A 550 -14.87 -21.56 -26.30
N GLN A 551 -15.52 -20.43 -26.59
CA GLN A 551 -16.40 -19.69 -25.69
C GLN A 551 -17.43 -20.60 -24.99
N LYS A 552 -17.40 -20.65 -23.66
CA LYS A 552 -18.54 -21.05 -22.81
C LYS A 552 -18.75 -20.00 -21.71
N GLU A 553 -19.99 -19.93 -21.26
CA GLU A 553 -20.62 -19.04 -20.27
C GLU A 553 -19.78 -17.87 -19.73
N LYS A 554 -20.21 -16.65 -20.09
CA LYS A 554 -19.53 -15.41 -19.72
C LYS A 554 -19.77 -15.01 -18.26
N GLU A 555 -20.92 -15.38 -17.71
CA GLU A 555 -21.38 -14.94 -16.39
C GLU A 555 -20.80 -15.84 -15.32
N ASN A 556 -20.32 -15.24 -14.23
CA ASN A 556 -19.74 -15.90 -13.05
C ASN A 556 -18.57 -16.86 -13.27
N THR A 557 -17.94 -16.81 -14.45
CA THR A 557 -16.69 -17.53 -14.76
C THR A 557 -15.48 -16.64 -14.57
N TYR A 558 -14.42 -17.20 -13.99
CA TYR A 558 -13.16 -16.54 -13.71
C TYR A 558 -11.98 -17.43 -14.10
N ILE A 559 -10.85 -16.82 -14.45
CA ILE A 559 -9.65 -17.51 -14.92
C ILE A 559 -8.48 -17.11 -14.03
N LEU A 560 -7.91 -18.05 -13.29
CA LEU A 560 -6.68 -17.85 -12.54
C LEU A 560 -5.50 -18.21 -13.44
N ALA A 561 -4.75 -17.21 -13.88
CA ALA A 561 -3.51 -17.40 -14.63
C ALA A 561 -2.37 -17.81 -13.67
N LEU A 562 -1.62 -18.84 -14.07
CA LEU A 562 -0.54 -19.45 -13.31
C LEU A 562 0.67 -19.77 -14.20
N ASP A 563 1.87 -19.52 -13.69
CA ASP A 563 3.12 -19.99 -14.33
C ASP A 563 3.53 -21.33 -13.74
N GLY A 564 4.14 -22.22 -14.53
CA GLY A 564 4.44 -23.61 -14.15
C GLY A 564 5.34 -23.79 -12.92
N ASP A 565 6.01 -22.74 -12.47
CA ASP A 565 6.91 -22.68 -11.30
C ASP A 565 6.27 -21.99 -10.08
N THR A 566 4.98 -21.64 -10.13
CA THR A 566 4.30 -20.91 -9.07
C THR A 566 3.82 -21.82 -7.93
N ASP A 567 4.17 -21.47 -6.69
CA ASP A 567 3.65 -22.05 -5.45
C ASP A 567 2.67 -21.06 -4.79
N PHE A 568 1.45 -21.52 -4.48
CA PHE A 568 0.45 -20.69 -3.82
C PHE A 568 -0.32 -21.45 -2.73
N GLN A 569 -0.84 -20.69 -1.77
CA GLN A 569 -1.76 -21.19 -0.75
C GLN A 569 -3.23 -20.98 -1.16
N PRO A 570 -4.15 -21.89 -0.79
CA PRO A 570 -5.57 -21.74 -1.12
C PRO A 570 -6.20 -20.44 -0.62
N SER A 571 -5.75 -19.94 0.55
CA SER A 571 -6.20 -18.67 1.11
C SER A 571 -5.87 -17.47 0.22
N ALA A 572 -4.72 -17.49 -0.48
CA ALA A 572 -4.34 -16.43 -1.41
C ALA A 572 -5.33 -16.37 -2.59
N VAL A 573 -5.71 -17.51 -3.15
CA VAL A 573 -6.73 -17.58 -4.20
C VAL A 573 -8.07 -17.02 -3.71
N MET A 574 -8.47 -17.34 -2.47
CA MET A 574 -9.75 -16.84 -1.92
C MET A 574 -9.73 -15.32 -1.75
N LEU A 575 -8.60 -14.73 -1.38
CA LEU A 575 -8.47 -13.28 -1.29
C LEU A 575 -8.66 -12.60 -2.64
N LEU A 576 -8.19 -13.20 -3.75
CA LEU A 576 -8.46 -12.67 -5.09
C LEU A 576 -9.93 -12.84 -5.47
N VAL A 577 -10.54 -13.98 -5.14
CA VAL A 577 -11.96 -14.25 -5.33
C VAL A 577 -12.82 -13.21 -4.63
N ASP A 578 -12.53 -12.93 -3.37
CA ASP A 578 -13.26 -11.94 -2.57
C ASP A 578 -13.17 -10.54 -3.21
N ARG A 579 -12.03 -10.17 -3.80
CA ARG A 579 -11.91 -8.89 -4.54
C ARG A 579 -12.85 -8.81 -5.72
N LEU A 580 -12.83 -9.81 -6.61
CA LEU A 580 -13.68 -9.80 -7.79
C LEU A 580 -15.17 -9.97 -7.42
N ARG A 581 -15.49 -10.71 -6.36
CA ARG A 581 -16.86 -10.85 -5.86
C ARG A 581 -17.39 -9.54 -5.29
N MET A 582 -16.57 -8.81 -4.53
CA MET A 582 -16.96 -7.56 -3.87
C MET A 582 -17.12 -6.40 -4.86
N TYR A 583 -16.31 -6.35 -5.91
CA TYR A 583 -16.27 -5.23 -6.86
C TYR A 583 -16.59 -5.68 -8.29
N PRO A 584 -17.84 -5.48 -8.76
CA PRO A 584 -18.26 -5.87 -10.11
C PRO A 584 -17.45 -5.21 -11.23
N GLU A 585 -16.96 -3.98 -11.03
CA GLU A 585 -16.13 -3.23 -11.99
C GLU A 585 -14.67 -3.71 -12.08
N VAL A 586 -14.26 -4.64 -11.22
CA VAL A 586 -12.91 -5.23 -11.25
C VAL A 586 -12.87 -6.34 -12.29
N GLY A 587 -12.03 -6.14 -13.30
CA GLY A 587 -11.80 -7.10 -14.38
C GLY A 587 -10.69 -8.09 -14.06
N ALA A 588 -9.73 -7.70 -13.21
CA ALA A 588 -8.64 -8.56 -12.77
C ALA A 588 -8.11 -8.17 -11.38
N ALA A 589 -7.59 -9.14 -10.64
CA ALA A 589 -6.85 -8.90 -9.40
C ALA A 589 -5.59 -9.77 -9.35
N CYS A 590 -4.46 -9.18 -8.94
CA CYS A 590 -3.20 -9.89 -8.76
C CYS A 590 -2.77 -9.96 -7.29
N GLY A 591 -2.03 -11.03 -6.97
CA GLY A 591 -1.41 -11.21 -5.66
C GLY A 591 -0.05 -10.55 -5.53
N ARG A 592 0.51 -10.63 -4.32
CA ARG A 592 1.90 -10.32 -4.02
C ARG A 592 2.78 -11.50 -4.41
N ILE A 593 3.85 -11.23 -5.13
CA ILE A 593 4.77 -12.25 -5.63
C ILE A 593 6.09 -12.19 -4.87
N HIS A 594 6.54 -13.35 -4.42
CA HIS A 594 7.77 -13.55 -3.68
C HIS A 594 8.77 -14.35 -4.52
N PRO A 595 9.92 -13.78 -4.89
CA PRO A 595 10.93 -14.52 -5.62
C PRO A 595 11.65 -15.52 -4.70
N THR A 596 11.80 -16.74 -5.19
CA THR A 596 12.48 -17.87 -4.53
C THR A 596 13.69 -18.32 -5.34
N GLY A 597 14.61 -19.03 -4.68
CA GLY A 597 15.90 -19.44 -5.26
C GLY A 597 17.08 -19.01 -4.40
N THR A 598 18.29 -19.22 -4.92
CA THR A 598 19.55 -18.99 -4.21
C THR A 598 20.51 -18.10 -5.00
N GLY A 599 21.42 -17.44 -4.29
CA GLY A 599 22.50 -16.65 -4.88
C GLY A 599 22.24 -15.14 -4.99
N PRO A 600 23.27 -14.35 -5.33
CA PRO A 600 23.22 -12.90 -5.32
C PRO A 600 22.18 -12.31 -6.27
N MET A 601 21.97 -12.92 -7.43
CA MET A 601 20.97 -12.45 -8.40
C MET A 601 19.54 -12.57 -7.85
N VAL A 602 19.26 -13.63 -7.07
CA VAL A 602 17.98 -13.78 -6.38
C VAL A 602 17.85 -12.78 -5.23
N TRP A 603 18.93 -12.49 -4.50
CA TRP A 603 18.93 -11.46 -3.44
C TRP A 603 18.58 -10.08 -3.99
N TYR A 604 19.19 -9.69 -5.12
CA TYR A 604 18.84 -8.46 -5.83
C TYR A 604 17.33 -8.40 -6.12
N GLN A 605 16.79 -9.47 -6.71
CA GLN A 605 15.38 -9.55 -7.09
C GLN A 605 14.43 -9.60 -5.88
N LYS A 606 14.82 -10.22 -4.77
CA LYS A 606 14.07 -10.21 -3.51
C LYS A 606 13.83 -8.79 -3.01
N PHE A 607 14.89 -7.97 -2.98
CA PHE A 607 14.73 -6.58 -2.57
C PHE A 607 13.97 -5.74 -3.60
N GLU A 608 14.25 -5.93 -4.89
CA GLU A 608 13.55 -5.23 -5.96
C GLU A 608 12.04 -5.49 -5.95
N TYR A 609 11.63 -6.76 -5.83
CA TYR A 609 10.21 -7.15 -5.76
C TYR A 609 9.57 -6.61 -4.48
N ALA A 610 10.29 -6.63 -3.36
CA ALA A 610 9.81 -6.08 -2.10
C ALA A 610 9.51 -4.58 -2.23
N VAL A 611 10.47 -3.77 -2.69
CA VAL A 611 10.29 -2.33 -2.90
C VAL A 611 9.18 -2.06 -3.92
N GLY A 612 9.14 -2.82 -5.02
CA GLY A 612 8.09 -2.70 -6.03
C GLY A 612 6.69 -2.98 -5.48
N HIS A 613 6.53 -3.98 -4.61
CA HIS A 613 5.25 -4.31 -3.98
C HIS A 613 4.88 -3.35 -2.84
N TRP A 614 5.83 -3.01 -1.98
CA TRP A 614 5.61 -2.13 -0.84
C TRP A 614 5.27 -0.70 -1.27
N LEU A 615 5.96 -0.18 -2.28
CA LEU A 615 5.85 1.22 -2.71
C LEU A 615 5.07 1.34 -4.02
N GLN A 616 5.62 0.83 -5.13
CA GLN A 616 5.09 1.14 -6.47
C GLN A 616 3.68 0.58 -6.71
N LYS A 617 3.49 -0.75 -6.61
CA LYS A 617 2.17 -1.37 -6.83
C LYS A 617 1.13 -0.87 -5.83
N THR A 618 1.55 -0.63 -4.59
CA THR A 618 0.67 -0.08 -3.56
C THR A 618 0.25 1.35 -3.90
N ALA A 619 1.19 2.22 -4.31
CA ALA A 619 0.88 3.58 -4.75
C ALA A 619 -0.04 3.58 -5.98
N GLU A 620 0.24 2.77 -7.00
CA GLU A 620 -0.60 2.61 -8.18
C GLU A 620 -2.03 2.20 -7.79
N HIS A 621 -2.17 1.15 -6.99
CA HIS A 621 -3.46 0.64 -6.53
C HIS A 621 -4.26 1.67 -5.72
N VAL A 622 -3.56 2.44 -4.88
CA VAL A 622 -4.16 3.46 -4.01
C VAL A 622 -4.57 4.71 -4.79
N PHE A 623 -3.75 5.20 -5.72
CA PHE A 623 -4.08 6.38 -6.53
C PHE A 623 -5.11 6.08 -7.61
N GLY A 624 -5.18 4.84 -8.09
CA GLY A 624 -6.20 4.41 -9.05
C GLY A 624 -6.31 2.90 -9.17
N CYS A 625 -5.41 2.32 -9.97
CA CYS A 625 -5.33 0.90 -10.26
C CYS A 625 -3.88 0.52 -10.56
N VAL A 626 -3.57 -0.78 -10.54
CA VAL A 626 -2.28 -1.27 -11.05
C VAL A 626 -2.31 -1.35 -12.57
N LEU A 627 -1.15 -1.17 -13.20
CA LEU A 627 -1.04 -1.20 -14.67
C LEU A 627 -0.85 -2.60 -15.26
N CYS A 628 -0.52 -3.59 -14.41
CA CYS A 628 -0.30 -4.96 -14.84
C CYS A 628 -0.68 -5.97 -13.76
N SER A 629 -1.41 -7.00 -14.17
CA SER A 629 -1.62 -8.26 -13.45
C SER A 629 -0.63 -9.29 -14.00
N PRO A 630 0.43 -9.64 -13.26
CA PRO A 630 1.46 -10.58 -13.72
C PRO A 630 0.88 -11.96 -14.03
N GLY A 631 1.43 -12.62 -15.06
CA GLY A 631 0.98 -13.92 -15.55
C GLY A 631 1.02 -15.06 -14.53
N CYS A 632 1.93 -14.99 -13.55
CA CYS A 632 2.18 -16.10 -12.62
C CYS A 632 1.10 -16.32 -11.55
N PHE A 633 0.36 -15.28 -11.13
CA PHE A 633 -0.67 -15.41 -10.10
C PHE A 633 -1.70 -14.25 -10.13
N SER A 634 -2.63 -14.34 -11.08
CA SER A 634 -3.66 -13.31 -11.28
C SER A 634 -5.01 -13.90 -11.66
N LEU A 635 -6.08 -13.42 -11.04
CA LEU A 635 -7.46 -13.84 -11.30
C LEU A 635 -8.16 -12.82 -12.22
N PHE A 636 -8.68 -13.29 -13.34
CA PHE A 636 -9.38 -12.50 -14.35
C PHE A 636 -10.86 -12.86 -14.40
N ARG A 637 -11.73 -11.86 -14.57
CA ARG A 637 -13.16 -12.04 -14.84
C ARG A 637 -13.36 -12.39 -16.32
N ALA A 638 -14.04 -13.50 -16.62
CA ALA A 638 -14.30 -13.89 -18.00
C ALA A 638 -15.11 -12.82 -18.76
N ALA A 639 -16.09 -12.20 -18.12
CA ALA A 639 -16.86 -11.10 -18.71
C ALA A 639 -15.98 -9.90 -19.13
N ALA A 640 -14.92 -9.59 -18.37
CA ALA A 640 -14.00 -8.49 -18.71
C ALA A 640 -13.08 -8.85 -19.89
N LEU A 641 -12.61 -10.11 -19.94
CA LEU A 641 -11.87 -10.62 -21.09
C LEU A 641 -12.75 -10.63 -22.35
N MET A 642 -14.00 -11.06 -22.21
CA MET A 642 -14.96 -11.19 -23.31
C MET A 642 -15.68 -9.88 -23.68
N ASP A 643 -15.26 -8.75 -23.09
CA ASP A 643 -15.75 -7.42 -23.44
C ASP A 643 -15.27 -7.04 -24.85
N ASP A 644 -16.04 -6.15 -25.48
CA ASP A 644 -15.78 -5.65 -26.82
C ASP A 644 -14.38 -5.06 -26.90
N ASN A 645 -13.66 -5.39 -27.98
CA ASN A 645 -12.30 -4.95 -28.25
C ASN A 645 -11.19 -5.47 -27.32
N VAL A 646 -11.48 -6.19 -26.22
CA VAL A 646 -10.41 -6.78 -25.38
C VAL A 646 -9.82 -8.00 -26.07
N MET A 647 -10.51 -9.14 -26.08
CA MET A 647 -9.97 -10.35 -26.71
C MET A 647 -9.77 -10.23 -28.22
N LYS A 648 -10.57 -9.40 -28.90
CA LYS A 648 -10.40 -9.11 -30.34
C LYS A 648 -9.04 -8.44 -30.62
N ARG A 649 -8.65 -7.42 -29.83
CA ARG A 649 -7.35 -6.76 -29.99
C ARG A 649 -6.21 -7.61 -29.46
N TYR A 650 -6.40 -8.26 -28.32
CA TYR A 650 -5.38 -9.14 -27.73
C TYR A 650 -4.94 -10.26 -28.68
N THR A 651 -5.86 -10.78 -29.50
CA THR A 651 -5.57 -11.84 -30.49
C THR A 651 -5.13 -11.30 -31.86
N THR A 652 -5.02 -9.99 -32.04
CA THR A 652 -4.57 -9.39 -33.30
C THR A 652 -3.08 -9.68 -33.52
N LYS A 653 -2.71 -10.03 -34.75
CA LYS A 653 -1.30 -10.29 -35.07
C LYS A 653 -0.53 -8.99 -35.17
N PRO A 654 0.70 -8.92 -34.63
CA PRO A 654 1.54 -7.75 -34.82
C PRO A 654 1.88 -7.59 -36.30
N SER A 655 1.65 -6.40 -36.81
CA SER A 655 1.93 -5.99 -38.20
C SER A 655 3.02 -4.92 -38.30
N GLU A 656 3.23 -4.17 -37.23
CA GLU A 656 4.15 -3.03 -37.16
C GLU A 656 5.17 -3.24 -36.05
N ALA A 657 6.32 -2.57 -36.13
CA ALA A 657 7.41 -2.73 -35.17
C ALA A 657 6.96 -2.54 -33.71
N ILE A 658 6.14 -1.51 -33.44
CA ILE A 658 5.63 -1.24 -32.09
C ILE A 658 4.72 -2.36 -31.58
N HIS A 659 3.95 -3.01 -32.47
CA HIS A 659 3.06 -4.12 -32.10
C HIS A 659 3.86 -5.34 -31.62
N TYR A 660 5.05 -5.60 -32.16
CA TYR A 660 5.88 -6.71 -31.66
C TYR A 660 6.39 -6.45 -30.23
N VAL A 661 6.76 -5.20 -29.92
CA VAL A 661 7.18 -4.83 -28.56
C VAL A 661 5.99 -4.84 -27.59
N GLN A 662 4.84 -4.36 -28.04
CA GLN A 662 3.66 -4.24 -27.19
C GLN A 662 2.95 -5.58 -26.96
N TYR A 663 2.72 -6.36 -28.02
CA TYR A 663 1.83 -7.54 -27.99
C TYR A 663 2.57 -8.83 -27.62
N ASP A 664 3.81 -9.01 -28.11
CA ASP A 664 4.53 -10.29 -28.00
C ASP A 664 5.53 -10.34 -26.82
N GLN A 665 6.00 -9.19 -26.29
CA GLN A 665 7.02 -9.19 -25.22
C GLN A 665 6.46 -9.09 -23.80
N GLY A 666 5.25 -8.57 -23.63
CA GLY A 666 4.56 -8.53 -22.33
C GLY A 666 3.05 -8.59 -22.54
N GLU A 667 2.59 -9.80 -22.84
CA GLU A 667 1.20 -10.12 -23.13
C GLU A 667 0.27 -9.82 -21.94
N ASP A 668 0.75 -10.02 -20.71
CA ASP A 668 0.04 -9.70 -19.47
C ASP A 668 -0.25 -8.21 -19.34
N ARG A 669 0.76 -7.37 -19.64
CA ARG A 669 0.65 -5.91 -19.61
C ARG A 669 -0.20 -5.39 -20.76
N TRP A 670 -0.10 -5.99 -21.95
CA TRP A 670 -0.98 -5.64 -23.06
C TRP A 670 -2.45 -5.92 -22.74
N LEU A 671 -2.74 -7.11 -22.20
CA LEU A 671 -4.07 -7.48 -21.76
C LEU A 671 -4.62 -6.50 -20.72
N CYS A 672 -3.81 -6.14 -19.72
CA CYS A 672 -4.21 -5.16 -18.70
C CYS A 672 -4.45 -3.77 -19.29
N THR A 673 -3.61 -3.33 -20.24
CA THR A 673 -3.79 -2.04 -20.92
C THR A 673 -5.14 -1.98 -21.64
N LEU A 674 -5.52 -3.06 -22.34
CA LEU A 674 -6.83 -3.19 -22.99
C LEU A 674 -7.99 -3.16 -21.97
N LEU A 675 -7.87 -3.88 -20.84
CA LEU A 675 -8.87 -3.86 -19.77
C LEU A 675 -9.06 -2.44 -19.22
N LEU A 676 -7.96 -1.74 -18.92
CA LEU A 676 -7.98 -0.38 -18.39
C LEU A 676 -8.62 0.61 -19.38
N GLN A 677 -8.24 0.56 -20.66
CA GLN A 677 -8.81 1.38 -21.74
C GLN A 677 -10.30 1.09 -21.97
N GLN A 678 -10.75 -0.15 -21.74
CA GLN A 678 -12.15 -0.54 -21.87
C GLN A 678 -13.02 -0.09 -20.68
N GLY A 679 -12.41 0.28 -19.55
CA GLY A 679 -13.08 0.80 -18.36
C GLY A 679 -13.06 -0.14 -17.15
N TRP A 680 -12.39 -1.29 -17.26
CA TRP A 680 -12.24 -2.23 -16.15
C TRP A 680 -11.13 -1.80 -15.19
N ARG A 681 -11.29 -2.10 -13.91
CA ARG A 681 -10.25 -1.89 -12.91
C ARG A 681 -9.39 -3.15 -12.76
N VAL A 682 -8.08 -2.95 -12.61
CA VAL A 682 -7.14 -3.98 -12.17
C VAL A 682 -6.71 -3.70 -10.72
N GLU A 683 -6.92 -4.66 -9.83
CA GLU A 683 -6.60 -4.54 -8.39
C GLU A 683 -5.35 -5.32 -7.99
N TYR A 684 -4.74 -4.86 -6.89
CA TYR A 684 -3.63 -5.54 -6.23
C TYR A 684 -4.02 -5.93 -4.81
N SER A 685 -3.87 -7.20 -4.47
CA SER A 685 -4.12 -7.74 -3.14
C SER A 685 -2.82 -8.06 -2.43
N ALA A 686 -2.34 -7.12 -1.62
CA ALA A 686 -1.09 -7.25 -0.85
C ALA A 686 -1.06 -8.43 0.14
N ALA A 687 -2.24 -8.93 0.56
CA ALA A 687 -2.36 -10.06 1.48
C ALA A 687 -2.42 -11.43 0.77
N SER A 688 -2.44 -11.43 -0.56
CA SER A 688 -2.57 -12.62 -1.39
C SER A 688 -1.19 -13.06 -1.88
N ASP A 689 -0.47 -13.82 -1.08
CA ASP A 689 0.91 -14.21 -1.36
C ASP A 689 1.04 -15.43 -2.30
N SER A 690 1.98 -15.34 -3.24
CA SER A 690 2.43 -16.44 -4.11
C SER A 690 3.95 -16.40 -4.30
N TYR A 691 4.55 -17.54 -4.58
CA TYR A 691 6.01 -17.70 -4.71
C TYR A 691 6.37 -18.21 -6.11
N THR A 692 7.44 -17.69 -6.71
CA THR A 692 7.92 -18.05 -8.07
C THR A 692 9.44 -18.19 -8.06
N ASN A 693 10.00 -18.99 -8.94
CA ASN A 693 11.45 -19.12 -9.07
C ASN A 693 12.02 -17.92 -9.83
N ALA A 694 12.97 -17.22 -9.22
CA ALA A 694 13.66 -16.12 -9.89
C ALA A 694 14.89 -16.62 -10.67
N PRO A 695 15.26 -15.95 -11.79
CA PRO A 695 16.52 -16.19 -12.47
C PRO A 695 17.70 -16.17 -11.51
N GLN A 696 18.51 -17.24 -11.52
CA GLN A 696 19.68 -17.36 -10.64
C GLN A 696 20.95 -16.85 -11.31
N GLU A 697 21.01 -16.95 -12.64
CA GLU A 697 22.16 -16.55 -13.44
C GLU A 697 22.00 -15.14 -14.01
N PHE A 698 23.11 -14.39 -14.11
CA PHE A 698 23.13 -13.03 -14.65
C PHE A 698 22.59 -12.95 -16.08
N LYS A 699 22.94 -13.94 -16.91
CA LYS A 699 22.46 -14.04 -18.30
C LYS A 699 20.95 -14.25 -18.37
N GLU A 700 20.43 -15.14 -17.54
CA GLU A 700 18.99 -15.44 -17.49
C GLU A 700 18.19 -14.20 -17.06
N PHE A 701 18.68 -13.49 -16.04
CA PHE A 701 18.11 -12.21 -15.59
C PHE A 701 18.07 -11.16 -16.71
N TYR A 702 19.19 -10.93 -17.41
CA TYR A 702 19.25 -9.97 -18.52
C TYR A 702 18.30 -10.34 -19.67
N ASN A 703 18.21 -11.64 -20.01
CA ASN A 703 17.30 -12.13 -21.05
C ASN A 703 15.83 -11.92 -20.67
N GLN A 704 15.47 -12.13 -19.41
CA GLN A 704 14.12 -11.86 -18.92
C GLN A 704 13.79 -10.35 -19.03
N ARG A 705 14.68 -9.50 -18.53
CA ARG A 705 14.46 -8.05 -18.48
C ARG A 705 14.52 -7.34 -19.83
N ARG A 706 15.19 -7.95 -20.81
CA ARG A 706 15.15 -7.52 -22.22
C ARG A 706 13.71 -7.40 -22.75
N ARG A 707 12.78 -8.24 -22.30
CA ARG A 707 11.37 -8.21 -22.73
C ARG A 707 10.53 -7.26 -21.87
N TRP A 708 10.72 -7.33 -20.55
CA TRP A 708 9.88 -6.60 -19.60
C TRP A 708 10.04 -5.09 -19.69
N GLY A 709 11.28 -4.60 -19.88
CA GLY A 709 11.57 -3.16 -19.95
C GLY A 709 10.87 -2.48 -21.14
N PRO A 710 11.15 -2.89 -22.38
CA PRO A 710 10.52 -2.33 -23.58
C PRO A 710 9.00 -2.45 -23.58
N SER A 711 8.45 -3.61 -23.20
CA SER A 711 6.99 -3.80 -23.11
C SER A 711 6.34 -2.88 -22.07
N THR A 712 7.00 -2.67 -20.93
CA THR A 712 6.54 -1.73 -19.90
C THR A 712 6.45 -0.31 -20.43
N MET A 713 7.48 0.13 -21.15
CA MET A 713 7.51 1.46 -21.75
C MET A 713 6.44 1.62 -22.84
N ALA A 714 6.34 0.67 -23.78
CA ALA A 714 5.40 0.74 -24.90
C ALA A 714 3.94 0.80 -24.42
N ASN A 715 3.55 -0.11 -23.52
CA ASN A 715 2.17 -0.16 -23.02
C ASN A 715 1.82 1.04 -22.12
N THR A 716 2.78 1.54 -21.33
CA THR A 716 2.55 2.75 -20.52
C THR A 716 2.38 3.98 -21.40
N LEU A 717 3.20 4.14 -22.45
CA LEU A 717 3.04 5.23 -23.41
C LEU A 717 1.71 5.16 -24.17
N ASP A 718 1.25 3.97 -24.56
CA ASP A 718 -0.07 3.79 -25.18
C ASP A 718 -1.21 4.24 -24.23
N LEU A 719 -1.16 3.80 -22.96
CA LEU A 719 -2.11 4.23 -21.93
C LEU A 719 -2.07 5.75 -21.70
N LEU A 720 -0.88 6.36 -21.68
CA LEU A 720 -0.72 7.80 -21.49
C LEU A 720 -1.23 8.59 -22.69
N SER A 721 -0.97 8.12 -23.92
CA SER A 721 -1.46 8.76 -25.15
C SER A 721 -2.99 8.81 -25.21
N SER A 722 -3.64 7.75 -24.72
CA SER A 722 -5.09 7.62 -24.58
C SER A 722 -5.61 8.04 -23.19
N GLY A 723 -4.78 8.67 -22.37
CA GLY A 723 -5.03 8.87 -20.94
C GLY A 723 -6.28 9.70 -20.64
N THR A 724 -6.56 10.73 -21.44
CA THR A 724 -7.77 11.56 -21.26
C THR A 724 -9.05 10.78 -21.55
N LEU A 725 -9.06 9.99 -22.62
CA LEU A 725 -10.20 9.14 -22.99
C LEU A 725 -10.38 8.02 -21.98
N THR A 726 -9.29 7.39 -21.57
CA THR A 726 -9.28 6.34 -20.56
C THR A 726 -9.80 6.86 -19.22
N ALA A 727 -9.42 8.06 -18.80
CA ALA A 727 -9.92 8.68 -17.56
C ALA A 727 -11.42 9.05 -17.61
N GLN A 728 -11.97 9.30 -18.81
CA GLN A 728 -13.41 9.51 -18.97
C GLN A 728 -14.19 8.20 -18.88
N ARG A 729 -13.62 7.11 -19.39
CA ARG A 729 -14.27 5.80 -19.45
C ARG A 729 -14.10 4.98 -18.17
N ASN A 730 -12.91 5.02 -17.58
CA ASN A 730 -12.52 4.25 -16.41
C ASN A 730 -12.57 5.11 -15.14
N LYS A 731 -13.53 4.84 -14.26
CA LYS A 731 -13.73 5.59 -13.01
C LYS A 731 -12.55 5.47 -12.04
N SER A 732 -11.69 4.46 -12.19
CA SER A 732 -10.50 4.27 -11.36
C SER A 732 -9.30 5.06 -11.85
N ILE A 733 -9.31 5.57 -13.07
CA ILE A 733 -8.21 6.37 -13.64
C ILE A 733 -8.64 7.84 -13.66
N SER A 734 -7.99 8.65 -12.83
CA SER A 734 -8.21 10.10 -12.80
C SER A 734 -7.15 10.86 -13.62
N ARG A 735 -7.40 12.13 -13.96
CA ARG A 735 -6.37 12.98 -14.60
C ARG A 735 -5.11 13.14 -13.73
N LEU A 736 -5.26 13.17 -12.40
CA LEU A 736 -4.12 13.19 -11.47
C LEU A 736 -3.35 11.87 -11.49
N TYR A 737 -4.05 10.74 -11.63
CA TYR A 737 -3.39 9.45 -11.81
C TYR A 737 -2.61 9.40 -13.12
N ILE A 738 -3.15 9.94 -14.22
CA ILE A 738 -2.40 10.08 -15.48
C ILE A 738 -1.16 10.96 -15.29
N LEU A 739 -1.28 12.09 -14.59
CA LEU A 739 -0.13 12.94 -14.26
C LEU A 739 0.93 12.19 -13.43
N PHE A 740 0.50 11.41 -12.43
CA PHE A 740 1.39 10.54 -11.67
C PHE A 740 2.13 9.54 -12.57
N GLN A 741 1.43 8.91 -13.52
CA GLN A 741 2.03 7.98 -14.47
C GLN A 741 2.98 8.66 -15.48
N ILE A 742 2.69 9.91 -15.88
CA ILE A 742 3.62 10.73 -16.68
C ILE A 742 4.91 10.96 -15.89
N GLY A 743 4.81 11.34 -14.62
CA GLY A 743 5.96 11.52 -13.74
C GLY A 743 6.76 10.24 -13.54
N ALA A 744 6.08 9.10 -13.31
CA ALA A 744 6.72 7.80 -13.18
C ALA A 744 7.47 7.39 -14.46
N MET A 745 6.85 7.55 -15.64
CA MET A 745 7.46 7.26 -16.93
C MET A 745 8.67 8.18 -17.20
N ALA A 746 8.54 9.49 -16.92
CA ALA A 746 9.64 10.44 -17.04
C ALA A 746 10.82 10.07 -16.13
N SER A 747 10.53 9.69 -14.88
CA SER A 747 11.56 9.23 -13.93
C SER A 747 12.28 7.97 -14.44
N SER A 748 11.57 7.01 -15.04
CA SER A 748 12.18 5.81 -15.61
C SER A 748 13.11 6.15 -16.79
N LEU A 749 12.73 7.10 -17.64
CA LEU A 749 13.56 7.56 -18.76
C LEU A 749 14.80 8.33 -18.31
N LEU A 750 14.71 9.08 -17.20
CA LEU A 750 15.84 9.83 -16.64
C LEU A 750 16.82 8.96 -15.82
N GLY A 751 16.44 7.72 -15.48
CA GLY A 751 17.25 6.80 -14.67
C GLY A 751 18.73 6.70 -15.09
N PRO A 752 19.05 6.39 -16.37
CA PRO A 752 20.43 6.34 -16.86
C PRO A 752 21.22 7.64 -16.65
N ALA A 753 20.57 8.80 -16.83
CA ALA A 753 21.19 10.10 -16.65
C ALA A 753 21.50 10.38 -15.18
N THR A 754 20.57 10.04 -14.27
CA THR A 754 20.77 10.16 -12.82
C THR A 754 21.97 9.33 -12.34
N VAL A 755 22.15 8.12 -12.88
CA VAL A 755 23.33 7.29 -12.57
C VAL A 755 24.62 7.97 -13.02
N CYS A 756 24.66 8.53 -14.23
CA CYS A 756 25.84 9.23 -14.73
C CYS A 756 26.17 10.49 -13.91
N LEU A 757 25.14 11.26 -13.51
CA LEU A 757 25.31 12.45 -12.66
C LEU A 757 25.86 12.09 -11.27
N MET A 758 25.39 11.01 -10.68
CA MET A 758 25.89 10.53 -9.39
C MET A 758 27.37 10.14 -9.45
N ILE A 759 27.79 9.43 -10.51
CA ILE A 759 29.20 9.07 -10.73
C ILE A 759 30.04 10.32 -11.03
N ALA A 760 29.51 11.27 -11.80
CA ALA A 760 30.19 12.54 -12.06
C ALA A 760 30.40 13.35 -10.76
N GLY A 761 29.41 13.38 -9.86
CA GLY A 761 29.52 13.99 -8.54
C GLY A 761 30.65 13.36 -7.72
N CYS A 762 30.74 12.02 -7.73
CA CYS A 762 31.83 11.28 -7.09
C CYS A 762 33.21 11.69 -7.64
N PHE A 763 33.37 11.76 -8.97
CA PHE A 763 34.63 12.18 -9.59
C PHE A 763 34.99 13.64 -9.24
N SER A 764 34.01 14.54 -9.26
CA SER A 764 34.21 15.94 -8.88
C SER A 764 34.68 16.08 -7.43
N PHE A 765 34.12 15.28 -6.51
CA PHE A 765 34.45 15.35 -5.09
C PHE A 765 35.81 14.74 -4.76
N ILE A 766 36.08 13.52 -5.25
CA ILE A 766 37.29 12.73 -4.94
C ILE A 766 38.51 13.29 -5.67
N PHE A 767 38.40 13.49 -6.99
CA PHE A 767 39.53 13.91 -7.82
C PHE A 767 39.66 15.44 -7.96
N LYS A 768 38.76 16.21 -7.33
CA LYS A 768 38.70 17.68 -7.44
C LYS A 768 38.68 18.17 -8.90
N MET A 769 38.02 17.41 -9.76
CA MET A 769 37.93 17.68 -11.19
C MET A 769 36.83 18.70 -11.49
N ASN A 770 36.94 19.39 -12.62
CA ASN A 770 35.87 20.24 -13.13
C ASN A 770 34.59 19.39 -13.36
N PRO A 771 33.41 19.82 -12.87
CA PRO A 771 32.16 19.06 -13.01
C PRO A 771 31.82 18.66 -14.45
N ASN A 772 32.11 19.52 -15.42
CA ASN A 772 31.85 19.22 -16.84
C ASN A 772 32.74 18.09 -17.35
N LEU A 773 34.01 18.08 -16.95
CA LEU A 773 34.95 17.00 -17.31
C LEU A 773 34.56 15.69 -16.61
N ALA A 774 34.19 15.76 -15.33
CA ALA A 774 33.71 14.61 -14.57
C ALA A 774 32.47 13.99 -15.21
N LEU A 775 31.52 14.81 -15.69
CA LEU A 775 30.34 14.34 -16.40
C LEU A 775 30.68 13.65 -17.72
N VAL A 776 31.58 14.23 -18.52
CA VAL A 776 32.05 13.60 -19.76
C VAL A 776 32.66 12.22 -19.47
N LEU A 777 33.52 12.12 -18.45
CA LEU A 777 34.14 10.84 -18.05
C LEU A 777 33.11 9.81 -17.57
N ALA A 778 32.03 10.24 -16.91
CA ALA A 778 30.96 9.33 -16.48
C ALA A 778 30.12 8.81 -17.66
N ILE A 779 29.96 9.60 -18.74
CA ILE A 779 29.13 9.26 -19.90
C ILE A 779 29.88 8.42 -20.95
N VAL A 780 31.21 8.55 -21.05
CA VAL A 780 32.00 7.84 -22.07
C VAL A 780 31.85 6.31 -21.97
N PRO A 781 32.04 5.63 -20.82
CA PRO A 781 31.90 4.17 -20.74
C PRO A 781 30.52 3.63 -21.16
N PRO A 782 29.37 4.18 -20.71
CA PRO A 782 28.08 3.69 -21.17
C PRO A 782 27.80 4.02 -22.65
N ALA A 783 28.30 5.14 -23.17
CA ALA A 783 28.19 5.46 -24.60
C ALA A 783 28.99 4.48 -25.48
N VAL A 784 30.19 4.07 -25.02
CA VAL A 784 30.98 3.01 -25.66
C VAL A 784 30.25 1.68 -25.60
N TYR A 785 29.70 1.31 -24.45
CA TYR A 785 28.90 0.09 -24.31
C TYR A 785 27.69 0.07 -25.25
N MET A 786 26.95 1.18 -25.33
CA MET A 786 25.84 1.33 -26.26
C MET A 786 26.27 1.17 -27.72
N SER A 787 27.38 1.82 -28.10
CA SER A 787 27.93 1.71 -29.46
C SER A 787 28.37 0.29 -29.79
N LEU A 788 28.99 -0.42 -28.83
CA LEU A 788 29.35 -1.83 -28.96
C LEU A 788 28.13 -2.73 -29.09
N CYS A 789 27.06 -2.50 -28.33
CA CYS A 789 25.81 -3.24 -28.46
C CYS A 789 25.20 -3.08 -29.86
N PHE A 790 25.20 -1.86 -30.41
CA PHE A 790 24.74 -1.63 -31.78
C PHE A 790 25.64 -2.29 -32.83
N TYR A 791 26.96 -2.19 -32.68
CA TYR A 791 27.94 -2.77 -33.61
C TYR A 791 27.89 -4.31 -33.63
N LEU A 792 27.80 -4.94 -32.45
CA LEU A 792 27.74 -6.40 -32.33
C LEU A 792 26.42 -6.97 -32.84
N GLY A 793 25.35 -6.18 -32.80
CA GLY A 793 24.00 -6.57 -33.22
C GLY A 793 23.44 -7.77 -32.44
N GLN A 794 22.29 -8.28 -32.85
CA GLN A 794 21.59 -9.37 -32.16
C GLN A 794 22.35 -10.70 -32.16
N GLY A 795 23.19 -10.95 -33.18
CA GLY A 795 23.88 -12.23 -33.38
C GLY A 795 24.92 -12.56 -32.31
N LYS A 796 25.30 -11.60 -31.45
CA LYS A 796 26.27 -11.76 -30.36
C LYS A 796 25.72 -11.26 -29.02
N SER A 797 24.44 -11.51 -28.74
CA SER A 797 23.78 -11.08 -27.50
C SER A 797 24.50 -11.57 -26.23
N ASP A 798 25.05 -12.79 -26.27
CA ASP A 798 25.77 -13.38 -25.14
C ASP A 798 27.05 -12.59 -24.80
N LEU A 799 27.79 -12.13 -25.81
CA LEU A 799 28.97 -11.30 -25.62
C LEU A 799 28.58 -9.93 -25.03
N GLN A 800 27.47 -9.34 -25.45
CA GLN A 800 26.98 -8.08 -24.89
C GLN A 800 26.63 -8.21 -23.39
N ILE A 801 26.03 -9.34 -23.01
CA ILE A 801 25.73 -9.66 -21.61
C ILE A 801 27.03 -9.89 -20.82
N SER A 802 28.01 -10.61 -21.38
CA SER A 802 29.31 -10.81 -20.73
C SER A 802 30.06 -9.49 -20.51
N ILE A 803 30.03 -8.57 -21.48
CA ILE A 803 30.60 -7.22 -21.32
C ILE A 803 29.84 -6.47 -20.22
N ALA A 804 28.51 -6.52 -20.21
CA ALA A 804 27.71 -5.91 -19.14
C ALA A 804 28.04 -6.49 -17.76
N ALA A 805 28.25 -7.81 -17.66
CA ALA A 805 28.63 -8.47 -16.40
C ALA A 805 29.97 -7.94 -15.89
N PHE A 806 30.98 -7.86 -16.76
CA PHE A 806 32.29 -7.30 -16.40
C PHE A 806 32.19 -5.83 -15.99
N MET A 807 31.47 -5.01 -16.77
CA MET A 807 31.24 -3.60 -16.43
C MET A 807 30.46 -3.47 -15.11
N SER A 808 29.49 -4.34 -14.84
CA SER A 808 28.69 -4.29 -13.60
C SER A 808 29.55 -4.45 -12.34
N ILE A 809 30.60 -5.27 -12.39
CA ILE A 809 31.57 -5.40 -11.29
C ILE A 809 32.30 -4.07 -11.08
N PHE A 810 32.81 -3.45 -12.14
CA PHE A 810 33.47 -2.15 -12.05
C PHE A 810 32.54 -1.05 -11.53
N TYR A 811 31.30 -1.01 -12.03
CA TYR A 811 30.29 -0.06 -11.57
C TYR A 811 29.89 -0.28 -10.10
N ALA A 812 29.90 -1.51 -9.59
CA ALA A 812 29.64 -1.76 -8.17
C ALA A 812 30.71 -1.11 -7.26
N PHE A 813 31.98 -1.14 -7.68
CA PHE A 813 33.05 -0.40 -6.99
C PHE A 813 32.86 1.12 -7.10
N LEU A 814 32.53 1.63 -8.30
CA LEU A 814 32.24 3.06 -8.48
C LEU A 814 31.04 3.53 -7.64
N MET A 815 30.02 2.70 -7.50
CA MET A 815 28.87 2.99 -6.64
C MET A 815 29.24 3.05 -5.18
N THR A 816 30.08 2.13 -4.72
CA THR A 816 30.59 2.14 -3.36
C THR A 816 31.39 3.43 -3.09
N ALA A 817 32.26 3.82 -4.04
CA ALA A 817 32.99 5.08 -3.97
C ALA A 817 32.04 6.30 -3.99
N SER A 818 30.96 6.25 -4.77
CA SER A 818 29.96 7.33 -4.83
C SER A 818 29.22 7.48 -3.50
N ILE A 819 28.84 6.38 -2.85
CA ILE A 819 28.24 6.42 -1.51
C ILE A 819 29.21 7.03 -0.50
N LEU A 820 30.47 6.60 -0.50
CA LEU A 820 31.50 7.16 0.38
C LEU A 820 31.76 8.64 0.10
N SER A 821 31.69 9.06 -1.17
CA SER A 821 31.80 10.46 -1.57
C SER A 821 30.64 11.30 -1.03
N ILE A 822 29.40 10.81 -1.07
CA ILE A 822 28.24 11.50 -0.50
C ILE A 822 28.38 11.62 1.03
N ILE A 823 28.85 10.55 1.69
CA ILE A 823 29.13 10.60 3.13
C ILE A 823 30.25 11.59 3.45
N GLY A 824 31.34 11.57 2.69
CA GLY A 824 32.44 12.51 2.84
C GLY A 824 32.00 13.97 2.65
N ASP A 825 31.13 14.23 1.67
CA ASP A 825 30.56 15.56 1.43
C ASP A 825 29.77 16.08 2.65
N MET A 826 28.91 15.24 3.23
CA MET A 826 28.17 15.59 4.47
C MET A 826 29.09 15.86 5.65
N VAL A 827 30.19 15.10 5.79
CA VAL A 827 31.16 15.27 6.88
C VAL A 827 31.95 16.56 6.71
N MET A 828 32.35 16.90 5.48
CA MET A 828 33.11 18.12 5.18
C MET A 828 32.30 19.39 5.40
N GLU A 829 31.01 19.37 5.06
CA GLU A 829 30.09 20.50 5.25
C GLU A 829 29.52 20.60 6.68
N GLY A 830 29.77 19.60 7.54
CA GLY A 830 29.23 19.57 8.90
C GLY A 830 27.70 19.43 8.98
N THR A 831 27.04 19.07 7.88
CA THR A 831 25.58 18.94 7.80
C THR A 831 25.15 17.86 6.82
N PHE A 832 24.04 17.18 7.12
CA PHE A 832 23.40 16.25 6.18
C PHE A 832 22.49 16.96 5.16
N LEU A 833 22.32 18.29 5.29
CA LEU A 833 21.44 19.10 4.44
C LEU A 833 22.03 19.44 3.07
N THR A 834 23.14 18.80 2.67
CA THR A 834 23.60 18.87 1.28
C THR A 834 22.55 18.24 0.34
N PRO A 835 22.36 18.73 -0.90
CA PRO A 835 21.33 18.17 -1.80
C PRO A 835 21.46 16.66 -2.00
N THR A 836 22.69 16.15 -2.09
CA THR A 836 23.03 14.72 -2.21
C THR A 836 22.83 13.98 -0.89
N GLY A 837 23.16 14.59 0.25
CA GLY A 837 22.92 14.07 1.59
C GLY A 837 21.43 13.89 1.90
N ILE A 838 20.61 14.92 1.63
CA ILE A 838 19.15 14.87 1.80
C ILE A 838 18.56 13.73 0.95
N PHE A 839 18.98 13.60 -0.31
CA PHE A 839 18.51 12.55 -1.19
C PHE A 839 18.87 11.14 -0.66
N PHE A 840 20.13 10.95 -0.27
CA PHE A 840 20.63 9.66 0.22
C PHE A 840 19.98 9.25 1.56
N VAL A 841 19.95 10.18 2.53
CA VAL A 841 19.30 9.96 3.83
C VAL A 841 17.80 9.76 3.66
N GLY A 842 17.15 10.55 2.79
CA GLY A 842 15.73 10.44 2.49
C GLY A 842 15.34 9.08 1.90
N ILE A 843 16.07 8.59 0.89
CA ILE A 843 15.83 7.26 0.31
C ILE A 843 16.10 6.16 1.33
N SER A 844 17.20 6.27 2.09
CA SER A 844 17.56 5.29 3.11
C SER A 844 16.48 5.21 4.20
N ALA A 845 16.02 6.36 4.70
CA ALA A 845 14.93 6.45 5.66
C ALA A 845 13.63 5.88 5.09
N MET A 846 13.29 6.18 3.83
CA MET A 846 12.12 5.65 3.16
C MET A 846 12.15 4.11 3.13
N TYR A 847 13.26 3.49 2.74
CA TYR A 847 13.37 2.02 2.72
C TYR A 847 13.33 1.40 4.12
N VAL A 848 14.02 2.00 5.10
CA VAL A 848 14.02 1.51 6.49
C VAL A 848 12.63 1.59 7.11
N ILE A 849 11.95 2.74 7.01
CA ILE A 849 10.59 2.93 7.52
C ILE A 849 9.63 1.96 6.83
N THR A 850 9.74 1.81 5.51
CA THR A 850 8.88 0.88 4.76
C THR A 850 9.08 -0.56 5.18
N ALA A 851 10.34 -0.99 5.41
CA ALA A 851 10.63 -2.33 5.92
C ALA A 851 10.08 -2.55 7.33
N ILE A 852 10.17 -1.55 8.23
CA ILE A 852 9.60 -1.62 9.60
C ILE A 852 8.08 -1.81 9.55
N LEU A 853 7.41 -1.16 8.58
CA LEU A 853 5.96 -1.33 8.36
C LEU A 853 5.58 -2.71 7.80
N HIS A 854 6.55 -3.52 7.37
CA HIS A 854 6.38 -4.88 6.84
C HIS A 854 7.17 -5.90 7.67
N PRO A 855 6.80 -6.16 8.95
CA PRO A 855 7.61 -6.94 9.88
C PRO A 855 7.95 -8.37 9.40
N ASN A 856 7.04 -9.02 8.66
CA ASN A 856 7.29 -10.36 8.09
C ASN A 856 8.39 -10.37 7.02
N GLU A 857 8.63 -9.22 6.38
CA GLU A 857 9.57 -9.06 5.26
C GLU A 857 10.71 -8.10 5.62
N PHE A 858 10.82 -7.67 6.88
CA PHE A 858 11.84 -6.72 7.35
C PHE A 858 13.26 -7.18 6.99
N HIS A 859 13.52 -8.48 7.08
CA HIS A 859 14.81 -9.10 6.75
C HIS A 859 15.26 -8.87 5.30
N LEU A 860 14.35 -8.53 4.37
CA LEU A 860 14.70 -8.26 2.97
C LEU A 860 15.57 -7.01 2.82
N ILE A 861 15.58 -6.10 3.82
CA ILE A 861 16.44 -4.91 3.82
C ILE A 861 17.93 -5.24 3.73
N ILE A 862 18.34 -6.42 4.23
CA ILE A 862 19.72 -6.90 4.17
C ILE A 862 20.18 -7.03 2.70
N TYR A 863 19.28 -7.44 1.81
CA TYR A 863 19.55 -7.53 0.38
C TYR A 863 19.57 -6.16 -0.32
N GLY A 864 19.10 -5.11 0.34
CA GLY A 864 19.07 -3.75 -0.19
C GLY A 864 20.45 -3.18 -0.49
N LEU A 865 21.49 -3.56 0.26
CA LEU A 865 22.85 -3.13 -0.02
C LEU A 865 23.31 -3.59 -1.42
N LEU A 866 23.09 -4.87 -1.74
CA LEU A 866 23.42 -5.43 -3.05
C LEU A 866 22.64 -4.73 -4.17
N TYR A 867 21.37 -4.43 -3.93
CA TYR A 867 20.55 -3.68 -4.88
C TYR A 867 21.10 -2.28 -5.15
N ILE A 868 21.46 -1.53 -4.09
CA ILE A 868 21.98 -0.16 -4.19
C ILE A 868 23.32 -0.13 -4.94
N ILE A 869 24.28 -1.00 -4.60
CA ILE A 869 25.57 -1.02 -5.31
C ILE A 869 25.41 -1.46 -6.78
N SER A 870 24.33 -2.18 -7.11
CA SER A 870 24.05 -2.66 -8.46
C SER A 870 23.17 -1.70 -9.28
N ILE A 871 22.86 -0.50 -8.78
CA ILE A 871 22.02 0.49 -9.48
C ILE A 871 22.49 0.75 -10.92
N PRO A 872 23.79 0.95 -11.23
CA PRO A 872 24.22 1.16 -12.62
C PRO A 872 24.04 -0.09 -13.49
N SER A 873 24.15 -1.29 -12.92
CA SER A 873 23.88 -2.52 -13.66
C SER A 873 22.42 -2.56 -14.12
N GLY A 874 21.48 -2.34 -13.20
CA GLY A 874 20.05 -2.39 -13.48
C GLY A 874 19.48 -1.18 -14.23
N TYR A 875 19.87 0.04 -13.88
CA TYR A 875 19.28 1.27 -14.42
C TYR A 875 20.02 1.85 -15.62
N LEU A 876 21.30 1.52 -15.82
CA LEU A 876 22.12 2.03 -16.93
C LEU A 876 22.44 0.93 -17.95
N LEU A 877 23.21 -0.10 -17.57
CA LEU A 877 23.68 -1.14 -18.50
C LEU A 877 22.54 -2.00 -19.04
N LEU A 878 21.65 -2.48 -18.16
CA LEU A 878 20.49 -3.27 -18.56
C LEU A 878 19.49 -2.48 -19.40
N SER A 879 19.31 -1.19 -19.11
CA SER A 879 18.47 -0.28 -19.91
C SER A 879 19.01 -0.12 -21.34
N ILE A 880 20.33 0.06 -21.49
CA ILE A 880 21.00 0.08 -22.80
C ILE A 880 20.81 -1.26 -23.52
N TYR A 881 21.14 -2.37 -22.86
CA TYR A 881 21.05 -3.71 -23.45
C TYR A 881 19.62 -4.04 -23.92
N SER A 882 18.62 -3.79 -23.08
CA SER A 882 17.21 -4.08 -23.38
C SER A 882 16.67 -3.26 -24.54
N MET A 883 17.02 -1.96 -24.61
CA MET A 883 16.57 -1.08 -25.69
C MET A 883 17.24 -1.38 -27.02
N VAL A 884 18.54 -1.67 -27.04
CA VAL A 884 19.26 -2.03 -28.28
C VAL A 884 18.79 -3.37 -28.83
N ASN A 885 18.41 -4.31 -27.95
CA ASN A 885 17.97 -5.66 -28.33
C ASN A 885 16.43 -5.83 -28.30
N MET A 886 15.66 -4.75 -28.42
CA MET A 886 14.19 -4.81 -28.37
C MET A 886 13.56 -5.61 -29.52
N ASN A 887 14.31 -5.91 -30.58
CA ASN A 887 13.88 -6.77 -31.68
C ASN A 887 14.05 -8.26 -31.38
N ASN A 888 14.69 -8.64 -30.26
CA ASN A 888 14.90 -10.03 -29.89
C ASN A 888 13.77 -10.54 -28.97
N VAL A 889 12.87 -11.34 -29.55
CA VAL A 889 11.69 -11.93 -28.90
C VAL A 889 11.92 -13.35 -28.35
N SER A 890 13.16 -13.86 -28.32
CA SER A 890 13.44 -15.19 -27.77
C SER A 890 13.14 -15.26 -26.27
N TRP A 891 12.79 -16.45 -25.78
CA TRP A 891 12.43 -16.62 -24.36
C TRP A 891 13.66 -16.70 -23.45
N GLY A 892 14.82 -17.12 -23.99
CA GLY A 892 16.15 -16.89 -23.40
C GLY A 892 16.46 -17.60 -22.07
N THR A 893 15.48 -18.24 -21.43
CA THR A 893 15.64 -18.95 -20.15
C THR A 893 15.91 -20.45 -20.31
N ARG A 894 15.47 -21.09 -21.40
CA ARG A 894 15.53 -22.58 -21.55
C ARG A 894 15.89 -23.13 -22.93
N GLU A 895 16.28 -22.28 -23.88
CA GLU A 895 16.58 -22.71 -25.26
C GLU A 895 17.99 -23.33 -25.42
N SER A 896 18.89 -23.13 -24.45
CA SER A 896 20.32 -23.50 -24.54
C SER A 896 20.71 -24.90 -24.01
N GLY A 897 19.74 -25.78 -23.71
CA GLY A 897 20.01 -27.13 -23.20
C GLY A 897 20.30 -28.20 -24.27
N SER A 898 20.24 -27.88 -25.56
CA SER A 898 20.32 -28.87 -26.65
C SER A 898 21.72 -29.03 -27.26
N GLN A 899 22.80 -28.80 -26.50
CA GLN A 899 24.15 -29.19 -26.91
C GLN A 899 24.98 -29.74 -25.73
N GLY A 900 25.07 -31.07 -25.69
CA GLY A 900 26.23 -31.84 -25.23
C GLY A 900 26.64 -31.73 -23.76
N ASN A 901 26.16 -32.65 -22.93
CA ASN A 901 26.99 -33.34 -21.94
C ASN A 901 26.28 -34.61 -21.44
N SER A 902 26.64 -35.74 -22.04
CA SER A 902 26.31 -37.07 -21.53
C SER A 902 27.10 -37.31 -20.24
N ALA A 903 26.49 -37.07 -19.09
CA ALA A 903 27.02 -37.46 -17.79
C ALA A 903 26.10 -38.50 -17.14
N ASN A 904 26.56 -39.76 -17.22
CA ASN A 904 26.15 -40.95 -16.47
C ASN A 904 24.91 -40.83 -15.56
N THR A 905 23.74 -41.18 -16.09
CA THR A 905 22.58 -41.54 -15.27
C THR A 905 22.46 -43.06 -15.23
N HIS A 906 22.45 -43.62 -14.02
CA HIS A 906 22.34 -45.05 -13.75
C HIS A 906 21.15 -45.69 -14.47
N GLN A 907 21.44 -46.58 -15.41
CA GLN A 907 20.48 -47.48 -16.04
C GLN A 907 19.89 -48.45 -14.99
N LYS A 908 18.59 -48.33 -14.72
CA LYS A 908 17.79 -49.41 -14.10
C LYS A 908 16.73 -49.87 -15.09
N ASN A 909 16.97 -51.03 -15.69
CA ASN A 909 16.04 -51.75 -16.58
C ASN A 909 15.14 -52.68 -15.77
N VAL A 910 13.80 -52.59 -15.84
CA VAL A 910 12.86 -53.75 -15.74
C VAL A 910 11.53 -53.47 -16.47
N LYS A 911 11.01 -54.49 -17.18
CA LYS A 911 9.78 -54.57 -18.00
C LYS A 911 8.62 -55.29 -17.28
N CYS A 912 7.37 -54.83 -17.47
CA CYS A 912 6.16 -55.68 -17.43
C CYS A 912 5.06 -55.12 -18.36
N GLN A 913 4.30 -56.00 -19.01
CA GLN A 913 3.47 -55.71 -20.19
C GLN A 913 2.02 -56.08 -19.90
N LYS A 914 1.05 -55.21 -20.23
CA LYS A 914 -0.37 -55.57 -20.23
C LYS A 914 -1.08 -54.91 -21.42
N LEU A 915 -1.62 -55.74 -22.32
CA LEU A 915 -2.45 -55.29 -23.44
C LEU A 915 -3.85 -54.91 -22.95
N LEU A 916 -4.31 -53.72 -23.35
CA LEU A 916 -5.71 -53.33 -23.28
C LEU A 916 -6.24 -53.17 -24.70
N ASN A 917 -7.16 -54.04 -25.07
CA ASN A 917 -7.77 -54.06 -26.38
C ASN A 917 -8.93 -53.05 -26.41
N VAL A 918 -8.75 -51.95 -27.14
CA VAL A 918 -9.81 -50.98 -27.41
C VAL A 918 -9.90 -50.79 -28.92
N CYS A 919 -10.99 -51.31 -29.51
CA CYS A 919 -11.37 -51.09 -30.91
C CYS A 919 -10.24 -51.28 -31.95
N GLY A 920 -9.55 -52.43 -31.89
CA GLY A 920 -8.69 -52.89 -32.98
C GLY A 920 -7.34 -52.19 -33.14
N TYR A 921 -6.92 -51.34 -32.20
CA TYR A 921 -5.57 -50.77 -32.14
C TYR A 921 -4.96 -51.00 -30.75
N ASN A 922 -3.76 -51.58 -30.71
CA ASN A 922 -3.01 -51.81 -29.48
C ASN A 922 -2.32 -50.52 -29.05
N LEU A 923 -2.59 -50.04 -27.83
CA LEU A 923 -1.88 -48.91 -27.23
C LEU A 923 -0.91 -49.47 -26.18
N GLU A 924 0.40 -49.27 -26.38
CA GLU A 924 1.45 -49.73 -25.47
C GLU A 924 1.85 -48.58 -24.52
N ILE A 925 1.62 -48.75 -23.22
CA ILE A 925 2.06 -47.81 -22.18
C ILE A 925 2.96 -48.57 -21.21
N GLN A 926 4.22 -48.15 -21.09
CA GLN A 926 5.22 -48.73 -20.19
C GLN A 926 5.17 -48.07 -18.80
N LEU A 927 4.95 -48.87 -17.74
CA LEU A 927 5.10 -48.45 -16.34
C LEU A 927 5.70 -49.62 -15.52
N SER A 928 6.73 -49.32 -14.73
CA SER A 928 7.62 -50.29 -14.06
C SER A 928 7.13 -50.74 -12.67
N GLN A 929 7.13 -52.05 -12.37
CA GLN A 929 7.36 -52.65 -11.03
C GLN A 929 7.57 -54.19 -11.11
N ASP A 930 8.52 -54.72 -10.32
CA ASP A 930 9.10 -56.10 -10.32
C ASP A 930 8.17 -57.25 -9.86
N VAL A 931 8.13 -58.40 -10.58
CA VAL A 931 8.02 -59.80 -10.07
C VAL A 931 8.54 -60.83 -11.12
N LYS A 932 9.27 -61.88 -10.67
CA LYS A 932 9.91 -62.98 -11.47
C LYS A 932 8.93 -64.01 -12.08
N VAL A 933 9.29 -64.61 -13.24
CA VAL A 933 9.50 -66.08 -13.54
C VAL A 933 9.21 -66.51 -15.02
N ARG A 934 10.20 -67.20 -15.60
CA ARG A 934 10.32 -68.20 -16.73
C ARG A 934 9.59 -68.08 -18.08
N SER A 935 10.39 -68.43 -19.11
CA SER A 935 10.22 -68.43 -20.57
C SER A 935 9.51 -69.65 -21.17
N THR A 936 8.85 -69.49 -22.34
CA THR A 936 8.80 -70.46 -23.47
C THR A 936 8.36 -69.79 -24.78
N THR A 937 8.71 -70.44 -25.90
CA THR A 937 8.98 -70.00 -27.30
C THR A 937 7.75 -69.72 -28.21
N PRO A 938 7.95 -69.12 -29.43
CA PRO A 938 6.92 -68.45 -30.25
C PRO A 938 6.35 -69.28 -31.42
N LEU A 939 5.24 -68.82 -32.01
CA LEU A 939 4.76 -69.21 -33.34
C LEU A 939 4.34 -67.97 -34.17
N THR A 940 4.61 -68.07 -35.48
CA THR A 940 4.59 -67.07 -36.56
C THR A 940 3.19 -66.65 -37.03
N PRO A 941 3.03 -65.47 -37.69
CA PRO A 941 1.75 -64.94 -38.17
C PRO A 941 1.47 -65.29 -39.64
N ALA A 942 0.18 -65.43 -39.99
CA ALA A 942 -0.33 -65.48 -41.36
C ALA A 942 -0.93 -64.12 -41.77
N GLN A 943 -0.75 -63.79 -43.04
CA GLN A 943 -1.09 -62.54 -43.74
C GLN A 943 -2.59 -62.40 -44.00
N GLU A 944 -3.09 -61.16 -44.08
CA GLU A 944 -4.28 -60.83 -44.88
C GLU A 944 -4.28 -59.36 -45.34
N ASP A 945 -4.76 -59.17 -46.57
CA ASP A 945 -4.56 -58.03 -47.48
C ASP A 945 -5.49 -56.82 -47.27
N ALA A 946 -5.05 -55.64 -47.75
CA ALA A 946 -5.80 -54.37 -47.74
C ALA A 946 -6.49 -54.06 -49.10
N PRO A 947 -7.66 -53.40 -49.14
CA PRO A 947 -8.27 -52.94 -50.39
C PRO A 947 -7.85 -51.52 -50.81
N ARG A 948 -8.20 -51.22 -52.07
CA ARG A 948 -7.50 -50.35 -53.03
C ARG A 948 -7.98 -48.88 -53.00
N LYS A 949 -7.09 -47.97 -53.42
CA LYS A 949 -7.14 -46.49 -53.30
C LYS A 949 -8.28 -45.75 -54.03
N ASP A 950 -9.16 -46.43 -54.76
CA ASP A 950 -10.04 -45.76 -55.71
C ASP A 950 -11.39 -45.31 -55.09
N GLU A 951 -11.74 -45.79 -53.90
CA GLU A 951 -12.96 -45.40 -53.18
C GLU A 951 -12.81 -44.10 -52.38
N ALA A 952 -11.58 -43.65 -52.10
CA ALA A 952 -11.32 -42.45 -51.30
C ALA A 952 -11.53 -41.13 -52.08
N GLN A 953 -11.44 -41.15 -53.42
CA GLN A 953 -11.57 -39.95 -54.25
C GLN A 953 -13.02 -39.59 -54.58
N ALA A 954 -13.95 -40.55 -54.57
CA ALA A 954 -15.38 -40.29 -54.79
C ALA A 954 -16.07 -39.63 -53.57
N ALA A 955 -15.51 -39.79 -52.36
CA ALA A 955 -16.04 -39.18 -51.15
C ALA A 955 -15.64 -37.69 -50.98
N ALA A 956 -14.52 -37.28 -51.59
CA ALA A 956 -14.02 -35.90 -51.49
C ALA A 956 -14.80 -34.92 -52.36
N SER A 957 -15.28 -35.33 -53.55
CA SER A 957 -16.00 -34.44 -54.47
C SER A 957 -17.42 -34.08 -53.98
N LYS A 958 -18.09 -34.99 -53.26
CA LYS A 958 -19.41 -34.72 -52.64
C LYS A 958 -19.35 -33.75 -51.46
N GLY A 959 -18.18 -33.54 -50.86
CA GLY A 959 -17.98 -32.61 -49.75
C GLY A 959 -17.93 -31.14 -50.18
N GLU A 960 -17.36 -30.85 -51.34
CA GLU A 960 -17.19 -29.48 -51.85
C GLU A 960 -18.48 -28.88 -52.43
N GLU A 961 -19.35 -29.71 -53.01
CA GLU A 961 -20.64 -29.25 -53.56
C GLU A 961 -21.61 -28.81 -52.44
N ARG A 962 -21.49 -29.41 -51.25
CA ARG A 962 -22.32 -29.07 -50.08
C ARG A 962 -21.93 -27.74 -49.42
N LEU A 963 -20.72 -27.25 -49.65
CA LEU A 963 -20.18 -25.99 -49.10
C LEU A 963 -20.50 -24.77 -49.97
N ARG A 964 -20.78 -24.95 -51.27
CA ARG A 964 -21.22 -23.86 -52.16
C ARG A 964 -22.69 -23.49 -52.01
N ASN A 965 -23.53 -24.42 -51.55
CA ASN A 965 -24.97 -24.18 -51.36
C ASN A 965 -25.30 -23.52 -50.00
N LEU A 966 -24.29 -23.14 -49.22
CA LEU A 966 -24.41 -22.52 -47.89
C LEU A 966 -23.73 -21.14 -47.77
N MET A 967 -23.18 -20.61 -48.87
CA MET A 967 -22.85 -19.19 -49.06
C MET A 967 -23.89 -18.56 -49.98
#